data_AF-A0A812TTX0-F1
#
_entry.id   AF-A0A812TTX0-F1
#
_cell.length_a   1.000
_cell.length_b   1.000
_cell.length_c   1.000
_cell.angle_alpha   90.00
_cell.angle_beta   90.00
_cell.angle_gamma   90.00
#
_symmetry.space_group_name_H-M   'P 1'
#
loop_
_entity.id
_entity.type
_entity.pdbx_description
1 polymer ?
#
loop_
_entity_poly.entity_id
_entity_poly.type
_entity_poly.pdbx_seq_one_letter_code
_entity_poly.pdbx_strand_id
1 'polypeptide(L)'
;MSKGIGTKVPENFNEMFTFNAAVMGFAGSLGWMNPVLDQFEAMVLNAANSYRLQEECDVLALVLVKYKEPIIYAEFKAIMLASLRSLVPKIWGVEHEVAWTWFWDNTERMIKRQTAGIKGYQRAADKFIRNLSDDIVQQMRRDVYKVFFGVAPKGQDYFKQSSTRLNFIADKVLEMSLEMYKRPREMVEEISALGLRHVGYGIPTELFPPFIEAWSQVLQMMLVDEKAANSLRWSLTLISKILVRTILEGSTIVMKAINTNSAKRFRKAIAIAGRSQRAMDMLRITVGTQSISPLDWAIKSGSFQVARAMIDDLLTIRGDRDNYYYGCDALFERHPDILNILSATRGQGLLPALLDGMLWRSKHTQNKLRRVNYFVKHLIQDAEGLFNAKQISVIIKSGDPKLMRHPVVSFVFNMLWSRLASYEFLQSRVLFMVQVVIFVCAQSILPRLQPKRETESLRILLFSCRCVIYFFDMFVLLCAHIKYIVADIREGSLTHLLGLPCPAYLKNLASAAQLAMGINLVFMCTQEPIFHCLGNMYGNYEGAGLFSTHCPEAQTNINVYSVFSQLGVLLHWLLLVDCCIFSLRLSSYFLTCFYVLVELLHFLCALLFLVLMFACSITALDNFKADFRSIPAGVRTLTKITLGMYPSEKFIELHNSPRLLGLLIVFIVIVVIFLLNLLIAQLAGAYRNVYGDMMGFARLFRSGITVSTVRAIRPKRWTAFLKSLRFQERIEFNEGDVGIAGGIQVLELATLNPTTE
;
A
#
# COMPACT_ATOMS: atom_id res chain seq x y z
N MET A 1 70.14 -10.79 11.20
CA MET A 1 68.99 -11.61 11.64
C MET A 1 67.78 -10.70 11.84
N SER A 2 66.98 -10.46 10.79
CA SER A 2 65.66 -9.84 10.93
C SER A 2 64.63 -10.96 11.06
N LYS A 3 63.81 -10.89 12.12
CA LYS A 3 62.74 -11.85 12.41
C LYS A 3 61.74 -11.87 11.26
N GLY A 4 61.67 -13.00 10.54
CA GLY A 4 60.64 -13.26 9.55
C GLY A 4 59.27 -13.33 10.22
N ILE A 5 58.41 -12.37 9.90
CA ILE A 5 56.99 -12.39 10.22
C ILE A 5 56.41 -13.62 9.52
N GLY A 6 55.85 -14.56 10.26
CA GLY A 6 55.13 -15.70 9.70
C GLY A 6 53.90 -15.19 8.95
N THR A 7 54.05 -14.92 7.66
CA THR A 7 52.94 -14.62 6.75
C THR A 7 52.11 -15.88 6.58
N LYS A 8 50.87 -15.83 7.05
CA LYS A 8 49.86 -16.85 6.79
C LYS A 8 49.80 -17.09 5.27
N VAL A 9 50.00 -18.33 4.84
CA VAL A 9 49.96 -18.69 3.41
C VAL A 9 48.53 -18.41 2.92
N PRO A 10 48.35 -17.63 1.84
CA PRO A 10 47.04 -17.35 1.28
C PRO A 10 46.27 -18.61 0.87
N GLU A 11 44.96 -18.62 1.05
CA GLU A 11 44.09 -19.76 0.71
C GLU A 11 43.23 -19.53 -0.53
N ASN A 12 43.10 -18.28 -1.00
CA ASN A 12 42.35 -17.94 -2.21
C ASN A 12 43.27 -17.41 -3.33
N PHE A 13 42.78 -17.47 -4.57
CA PHE A 13 43.56 -17.09 -5.76
C PHE A 13 44.00 -15.63 -5.75
N ASN A 14 43.12 -14.70 -5.37
CA ASN A 14 43.43 -13.28 -5.39
C ASN A 14 44.54 -12.92 -4.39
N GLU A 15 44.44 -13.42 -3.15
CA GLU A 15 45.48 -13.21 -2.13
C GLU A 15 46.79 -13.90 -2.51
N MET A 16 46.73 -15.12 -3.08
CA MET A 16 47.93 -15.82 -3.54
C MET A 16 48.60 -15.08 -4.70
N PHE A 17 47.81 -14.51 -5.61
CA PHE A 17 48.31 -13.70 -6.71
C PHE A 17 49.02 -12.44 -6.20
N THR A 18 48.41 -11.70 -5.29
CA THR A 18 49.04 -10.51 -4.70
C THR A 18 50.32 -10.86 -3.92
N PHE A 19 50.31 -11.97 -3.19
CA PHE A 19 51.49 -12.48 -2.48
C PHE A 19 52.62 -12.82 -3.45
N ASN A 20 52.35 -13.61 -4.49
CA ASN A 20 53.37 -13.98 -5.48
C ASN A 20 53.83 -12.79 -6.33
N ALA A 21 52.96 -11.83 -6.64
CA ALA A 21 53.34 -10.57 -7.28
C ALA A 21 54.37 -9.82 -6.42
N ALA A 22 54.16 -9.75 -5.10
CA ALA A 22 55.10 -9.12 -4.18
C ALA A 22 56.43 -9.88 -4.08
N VAL A 23 56.38 -11.22 -3.98
CA VAL A 23 57.57 -12.08 -3.90
C VAL A 23 58.42 -12.01 -5.18
N MET A 24 57.77 -11.92 -6.35
CA MET A 24 58.44 -11.84 -7.65
C MET A 24 58.91 -10.41 -8.02
N GLY A 25 58.70 -9.42 -7.15
CA GLY A 25 59.12 -8.03 -7.37
C GLY A 25 58.16 -7.20 -8.25
N PHE A 26 56.96 -7.71 -8.54
CA PHE A 26 55.93 -7.06 -9.37
C PHE A 26 54.89 -6.28 -8.56
N ALA A 27 55.15 -5.95 -7.29
CA ALA A 27 54.23 -5.17 -6.45
C ALA A 27 53.88 -3.80 -7.06
N GLY A 28 54.80 -3.19 -7.82
CA GLY A 28 54.56 -1.94 -8.56
C GLY A 28 53.63 -2.08 -9.77
N SER A 29 53.50 -3.28 -10.34
CA SER A 29 52.63 -3.58 -11.49
C SER A 29 51.19 -3.92 -11.10
N LEU A 30 50.88 -3.99 -9.79
CA LEU A 30 49.54 -4.34 -9.30
C LEU A 30 48.44 -3.38 -9.77
N GLY A 31 48.79 -2.13 -10.11
CA GLY A 31 47.83 -1.13 -10.57
C GLY A 31 46.98 -1.57 -11.77
N TRP A 32 47.63 -2.05 -12.84
CA TRP A 32 46.94 -2.54 -14.04
C TRP A 32 46.57 -4.02 -13.96
N MET A 33 47.24 -4.81 -13.11
CA MET A 33 46.93 -6.24 -12.93
C MET A 33 45.65 -6.45 -12.12
N ASN A 34 45.32 -5.61 -11.15
CA ASN A 34 44.11 -5.74 -10.32
C ASN A 34 42.81 -5.78 -11.16
N PRO A 35 42.60 -4.89 -12.15
CA PRO A 35 41.44 -5.01 -13.03
C PRO A 35 41.36 -6.33 -13.81
N VAL A 36 42.52 -6.89 -14.18
CA VAL A 36 42.58 -8.20 -14.85
C VAL A 36 42.17 -9.28 -13.87
N LEU A 37 42.64 -9.24 -12.61
CA LEU A 37 42.25 -10.17 -11.54
C LEU A 37 40.75 -10.11 -11.25
N ASP A 38 40.17 -8.91 -11.12
CA ASP A 38 38.73 -8.72 -10.90
C ASP A 38 37.89 -9.45 -11.97
N GLN A 39 38.36 -9.46 -13.21
CA GLN A 39 37.65 -10.03 -14.36
C GLN A 39 38.13 -11.44 -14.71
N PHE A 40 39.18 -11.94 -14.04
CA PHE A 40 39.84 -13.19 -14.38
C PHE A 40 38.92 -14.39 -14.19
N GLU A 41 38.18 -14.44 -13.08
CA GLU A 41 37.18 -15.48 -12.83
C GLU A 41 36.13 -15.53 -13.95
N ALA A 42 35.58 -14.38 -14.34
CA ALA A 42 34.60 -14.29 -15.41
C ALA A 42 35.18 -14.75 -16.76
N MET A 43 36.44 -14.43 -17.07
CA MET A 43 37.11 -14.91 -18.29
C MET A 43 37.30 -16.44 -18.26
N VAL A 44 37.72 -17.00 -17.13
CA VAL A 44 37.97 -18.44 -16.97
C VAL A 44 36.68 -19.24 -17.08
N LEU A 45 35.62 -18.82 -16.38
CA LEU A 45 34.31 -19.47 -16.44
C LEU A 45 33.73 -19.50 -17.85
N ASN A 46 34.13 -18.53 -18.69
CA ASN A 46 33.67 -18.38 -20.07
C ASN A 46 34.70 -18.81 -21.12
N ALA A 47 35.78 -19.50 -20.74
CA ALA A 47 36.83 -19.92 -21.66
C ALA A 47 36.32 -20.77 -22.84
N ALA A 48 35.26 -21.56 -22.61
CA ALA A 48 34.63 -22.38 -23.65
C ALA A 48 33.65 -21.60 -24.56
N ASN A 49 33.23 -20.39 -24.16
CA ASN A 49 32.33 -19.55 -24.94
C ASN A 49 33.11 -18.37 -25.54
N SER A 50 33.58 -18.55 -26.78
CA SER A 50 34.43 -17.58 -27.48
C SER A 50 33.81 -16.19 -27.58
N TYR A 51 32.49 -16.08 -27.75
CA TYR A 51 31.79 -14.81 -27.80
C TYR A 51 31.79 -14.10 -26.44
N ARG A 52 31.55 -14.85 -25.35
CA ARG A 52 31.54 -14.27 -24.01
C ARG A 52 32.94 -13.89 -23.55
N LEU A 53 33.94 -14.74 -23.79
CA LEU A 53 35.34 -14.41 -23.53
C LEU A 53 35.78 -13.16 -24.31
N GLN A 54 35.36 -13.02 -25.56
CA GLN A 54 35.66 -11.84 -26.36
C GLN A 54 35.06 -10.57 -25.75
N GLU A 55 33.82 -10.62 -25.27
CA GLU A 55 33.19 -9.47 -24.63
C GLU A 55 33.93 -9.05 -23.35
N GLU A 56 34.33 -10.02 -22.50
CA GLU A 56 35.14 -9.74 -21.31
C GLU A 56 36.48 -9.08 -21.70
N CYS A 57 37.14 -9.59 -22.75
CA CYS A 57 38.39 -9.01 -23.26
C CYS A 57 38.19 -7.60 -23.86
N ASP A 58 37.08 -7.36 -24.58
CA ASP A 58 36.75 -6.08 -25.19
C ASP A 58 36.54 -5.00 -24.09
N VAL A 59 35.84 -5.36 -23.00
CA VAL A 59 35.64 -4.48 -21.83
C VAL A 59 36.95 -4.28 -21.07
N LEU A 60 37.73 -5.33 -20.84
CA LEU A 60 39.02 -5.25 -20.15
C LEU A 60 39.99 -4.37 -20.93
N ALA A 61 40.01 -4.45 -22.26
CA ALA A 61 40.83 -3.59 -23.10
C ALA A 61 40.48 -2.09 -22.92
N LEU A 62 39.20 -1.74 -22.77
CA LEU A 62 38.77 -0.35 -22.49
C LEU A 62 39.26 0.15 -21.12
N VAL A 63 39.35 -0.74 -20.12
CA VAL A 63 39.88 -0.42 -18.79
C VAL A 63 41.39 -0.26 -18.85
N LEU A 64 42.08 -1.23 -19.45
CA LEU A 64 43.55 -1.28 -19.53
C LEU A 64 44.15 -0.10 -20.31
N VAL A 65 43.49 0.36 -21.37
CA VAL A 65 43.95 1.52 -22.17
C VAL A 65 44.15 2.80 -21.34
N LYS A 66 43.48 2.92 -20.20
CA LYS A 66 43.53 4.11 -19.33
C LYS A 66 44.75 4.15 -18.42
N TYR A 67 45.43 3.02 -18.24
CA TYR A 67 46.65 2.96 -17.46
C TYR A 67 47.80 3.60 -18.25
N LYS A 68 48.58 4.42 -17.54
CA LYS A 68 49.76 5.12 -18.11
C LYS A 68 51.00 4.22 -18.14
N GLU A 69 51.04 3.23 -17.26
CA GLU A 69 52.14 2.26 -17.15
C GLU A 69 52.18 1.32 -18.37
N PRO A 70 53.37 0.87 -18.78
CA PRO A 70 53.49 -0.14 -19.82
C PRO A 70 52.88 -1.46 -19.33
N ILE A 71 51.93 -1.99 -20.10
CA ILE A 71 51.25 -3.24 -19.77
C ILE A 71 52.08 -4.42 -20.27
N ILE A 72 52.66 -5.19 -19.35
CA ILE A 72 53.52 -6.33 -19.64
C ILE A 72 52.76 -7.62 -19.30
N TYR A 73 51.97 -8.12 -20.27
CA TYR A 73 51.12 -9.31 -20.09
C TYR A 73 51.88 -10.58 -19.66
N ALA A 74 53.17 -10.69 -20.02
CA ALA A 74 54.03 -11.79 -19.59
C ALA A 74 54.24 -11.82 -18.06
N GLU A 75 54.25 -10.67 -17.38
CA GLU A 75 54.35 -10.61 -15.92
C GLU A 75 53.10 -11.21 -15.27
N PHE A 76 51.91 -10.85 -15.78
CA PHE A 76 50.65 -11.41 -15.28
C PHE A 76 50.61 -12.92 -15.47
N LYS A 77 51.03 -13.43 -16.65
CA LYS A 77 51.13 -14.87 -16.93
C LYS A 77 52.00 -15.60 -15.90
N ALA A 78 53.17 -15.04 -15.60
CA ALA A 78 54.13 -15.65 -14.69
C ALA A 78 53.57 -15.73 -13.25
N ILE A 79 52.97 -14.64 -12.77
CA ILE A 79 52.35 -14.60 -11.43
C ILE A 79 51.13 -15.51 -11.37
N MET A 80 50.28 -15.52 -12.40
CA MET A 80 49.11 -16.39 -12.51
C MET A 80 49.49 -17.86 -12.39
N LEU A 81 50.47 -18.32 -13.18
CA LEU A 81 50.94 -19.71 -13.13
C LEU A 81 51.57 -20.06 -11.78
N ALA A 82 52.39 -19.17 -11.20
CA ALA A 82 52.97 -19.37 -9.88
C ALA A 82 51.90 -19.49 -8.78
N SER A 83 50.83 -18.70 -8.89
CA SER A 83 49.74 -18.65 -7.91
C SER A 83 48.83 -19.86 -7.98
N LEU A 84 48.46 -20.29 -9.19
CA LEU A 84 47.71 -21.53 -9.38
C LEU A 84 48.51 -22.74 -8.90
N ARG A 85 49.80 -22.83 -9.25
CA ARG A 85 50.70 -23.91 -8.78
C ARG A 85 50.80 -23.94 -7.26
N SER A 86 50.86 -22.79 -6.60
CA SER A 86 50.98 -22.68 -5.15
C SER A 86 49.71 -23.11 -4.41
N LEU A 87 48.53 -22.92 -5.02
CA LEU A 87 47.23 -23.30 -4.42
C LEU A 87 46.89 -24.78 -4.60
N VAL A 88 47.31 -25.38 -5.71
CA VAL A 88 46.99 -26.79 -6.01
C VAL A 88 48.24 -27.64 -6.29
N PRO A 89 49.29 -27.62 -5.44
CA PRO A 89 50.58 -28.25 -5.74
C PRO A 89 50.50 -29.78 -5.85
N LYS A 90 49.50 -30.42 -5.22
CA LYS A 90 49.32 -31.88 -5.23
C LYS A 90 48.80 -32.43 -6.55
N ILE A 91 48.06 -31.61 -7.32
CA ILE A 91 47.41 -32.02 -8.58
C ILE A 91 47.97 -31.26 -9.79
N TRP A 92 48.77 -30.20 -9.58
CA TRP A 92 49.39 -29.45 -10.65
C TRP A 92 50.36 -30.34 -11.45
N GLY A 93 50.21 -30.33 -12.77
CA GLY A 93 51.03 -31.13 -13.68
C GLY A 93 51.27 -30.40 -14.99
N VAL A 94 52.02 -31.02 -15.89
CA VAL A 94 52.38 -30.43 -17.20
C VAL A 94 51.15 -30.06 -18.01
N GLU A 95 50.10 -30.90 -17.99
CA GLU A 95 48.85 -30.64 -18.71
C GLU A 95 48.12 -29.39 -18.20
N HIS A 96 48.08 -29.17 -16.88
CA HIS A 96 47.52 -27.96 -16.29
C HIS A 96 48.29 -26.71 -16.74
N GLU A 97 49.62 -26.80 -16.76
CA GLU A 97 50.49 -25.69 -17.17
C GLU A 97 50.28 -25.32 -18.65
N VAL A 98 50.16 -26.31 -19.52
CA VAL A 98 49.85 -26.13 -20.94
C VAL A 98 48.47 -25.51 -21.11
N ALA A 99 47.45 -26.00 -20.41
CA ALA A 99 46.08 -25.49 -20.52
C ALA A 99 45.95 -24.03 -20.07
N TRP A 100 46.53 -23.67 -18.93
CA TRP A 100 46.52 -22.29 -18.42
C TRP A 100 47.36 -21.34 -19.26
N THR A 101 48.49 -21.82 -19.80
CA THR A 101 49.30 -21.07 -20.76
C THR A 101 48.52 -20.80 -22.04
N TRP A 102 47.88 -21.83 -22.61
CA TRP A 102 47.04 -21.69 -23.79
C TRP A 102 45.89 -20.70 -23.56
N PHE A 103 45.21 -20.78 -22.42
CA PHE A 103 44.13 -19.88 -22.06
C PHE A 103 44.61 -18.42 -22.04
N TRP A 104 45.68 -18.14 -21.28
CA TRP A 104 46.20 -16.78 -21.18
C TRP A 104 46.74 -16.25 -22.51
N ASP A 105 47.46 -17.07 -23.29
CA ASP A 105 48.00 -16.65 -24.59
C ASP A 105 46.87 -16.33 -25.60
N ASN A 106 45.71 -16.96 -25.48
CA ASN A 106 44.53 -16.57 -26.25
C ASN A 106 43.93 -15.25 -25.75
N THR A 107 43.70 -15.12 -24.45
CA THR A 107 43.16 -13.90 -23.83
C THR A 107 44.05 -12.69 -24.12
N GLU A 108 45.38 -12.84 -23.97
CA GLU A 108 46.37 -11.81 -24.29
C GLU A 108 46.30 -11.38 -25.76
N ARG A 109 46.22 -12.34 -26.69
CA ARG A 109 46.06 -12.03 -28.13
C ARG A 109 44.79 -11.24 -28.40
N MET A 110 43.68 -11.61 -27.76
CA MET A 110 42.39 -10.92 -27.90
C MET A 110 42.46 -9.49 -27.35
N ILE A 111 42.98 -9.31 -26.13
CA ILE A 111 43.12 -7.98 -25.51
C ILE A 111 44.04 -7.09 -26.37
N LYS A 112 45.22 -7.57 -26.76
CA LYS A 112 46.19 -6.81 -27.57
C LYS A 112 45.59 -6.34 -28.90
N ARG A 113 44.81 -7.20 -29.58
CA ARG A 113 44.13 -6.86 -30.82
C ARG A 113 43.19 -5.66 -30.64
N GLN A 114 42.50 -5.57 -29.51
CA GLN A 114 41.53 -4.50 -29.24
C GLN A 114 42.22 -3.23 -28.74
N THR A 115 43.20 -3.33 -27.83
CA THR A 115 43.93 -2.19 -27.25
C THR A 115 44.57 -1.31 -28.33
N ALA A 116 45.05 -1.90 -29.43
CA ALA A 116 45.72 -1.18 -30.53
C ALA A 116 44.82 -0.12 -31.21
N GLY A 117 43.50 -0.36 -31.31
CA GLY A 117 42.54 0.56 -31.95
C GLY A 117 41.90 1.57 -31.00
N ILE A 118 41.65 1.17 -29.74
CA ILE A 118 40.82 1.93 -28.79
C ILE A 118 41.37 3.33 -28.48
N LYS A 119 42.69 3.50 -28.32
CA LYS A 119 43.31 4.82 -28.02
C LYS A 119 43.05 5.85 -29.13
N GLY A 120 43.03 5.41 -30.39
CA GLY A 120 42.69 6.25 -31.54
C GLY A 120 41.20 6.53 -31.62
N TYR A 121 40.38 5.52 -31.32
CA TYR A 121 38.92 5.58 -31.40
C TYR A 121 38.30 6.57 -30.42
N GLN A 122 38.75 6.59 -29.15
CA GLN A 122 38.21 7.52 -28.16
C GLN A 122 38.42 8.98 -28.58
N ARG A 123 39.65 9.33 -28.99
CA ARG A 123 39.99 10.70 -29.42
C ARG A 123 39.21 11.12 -30.66
N ALA A 124 39.03 10.21 -31.62
CA ALA A 124 38.26 10.48 -32.83
C ALA A 124 36.76 10.71 -32.53
N ALA A 125 36.18 9.91 -31.63
CA ALA A 125 34.79 10.05 -31.21
C ALA A 125 34.53 11.35 -30.41
N ASP A 126 35.43 11.70 -29.48
CA ASP A 126 35.32 12.95 -28.71
C ASP A 126 35.44 14.19 -29.63
N LYS A 127 36.33 14.14 -30.62
CA LYS A 127 36.49 15.23 -31.61
C LYS A 127 35.25 15.37 -32.49
N PHE A 128 34.64 14.27 -32.91
CA PHE A 128 33.43 14.29 -33.72
C PHE A 128 32.28 15.02 -33.02
N ILE A 129 32.03 14.70 -31.75
CA ILE A 129 30.88 15.25 -31.04
C ILE A 129 31.02 16.71 -30.68
N ARG A 130 32.24 17.18 -30.41
CA ARG A 130 32.49 18.61 -30.23
C ARG A 130 32.22 19.43 -31.50
N ASN A 131 32.25 18.79 -32.66
CA ASN A 131 32.10 19.43 -33.97
C ASN A 131 30.71 19.21 -34.59
N LEU A 132 29.81 18.52 -33.90
CA LEU A 132 28.42 18.28 -34.36
C LEU A 132 27.56 19.51 -34.08
N SER A 133 26.99 20.12 -35.12
CA SER A 133 25.96 21.15 -34.98
C SER A 133 24.58 20.53 -34.73
N ASP A 134 23.68 21.29 -34.12
CA ASP A 134 22.33 20.82 -33.78
C ASP A 134 21.54 20.37 -35.03
N ASP A 135 21.72 21.05 -36.17
CA ASP A 135 21.08 20.70 -37.45
C ASP A 135 21.53 19.33 -37.97
N ILE A 136 22.85 19.05 -37.88
CA ILE A 136 23.44 17.77 -38.30
C ILE A 136 22.94 16.64 -37.40
N VAL A 137 22.90 16.87 -36.09
CA VAL A 137 22.36 15.90 -35.12
C VAL A 137 20.89 15.60 -35.43
N GLN A 138 20.08 16.62 -35.74
CA GLN A 138 18.67 16.42 -36.05
C GLN A 138 18.46 15.64 -37.35
N GLN A 139 19.30 15.89 -38.36
CA GLN A 139 19.28 15.15 -39.62
C GLN A 139 19.66 13.69 -39.42
N MET A 140 20.76 13.43 -38.70
CA MET A 140 21.24 12.08 -38.36
C MET A 140 20.16 11.27 -37.62
N ARG A 141 19.48 11.87 -36.63
CA ARG A 141 18.40 11.20 -35.88
C ARG A 141 17.29 10.71 -36.81
N ARG A 142 16.87 11.52 -37.80
CA ARG A 142 15.84 11.15 -38.77
C ARG A 142 16.32 10.05 -39.73
N ASP A 143 17.53 10.21 -40.24
CA ASP A 143 18.06 9.31 -41.27
C ASP A 143 18.33 7.90 -40.74
N VAL A 144 18.78 7.77 -39.48
CA VAL A 144 18.98 6.45 -38.85
C VAL A 144 17.69 5.63 -38.82
N TYR A 145 16.58 6.21 -38.37
CA TYR A 145 15.31 5.49 -38.34
C TYR A 145 14.76 5.24 -39.73
N LYS A 146 14.95 6.18 -40.66
CA LYS A 146 14.55 6.00 -42.07
C LYS A 146 15.27 4.79 -42.70
N VAL A 147 16.60 4.70 -42.52
CA VAL A 147 17.39 3.57 -43.01
C VAL A 147 17.01 2.28 -42.29
N PHE A 148 16.92 2.31 -40.96
CA PHE A 148 16.56 1.13 -40.16
C PHE A 148 15.20 0.55 -40.54
N PHE A 149 14.17 1.39 -40.70
CA PHE A 149 12.84 0.94 -41.09
C PHE A 149 12.76 0.49 -42.56
N GLY A 150 13.67 0.95 -43.41
CA GLY A 150 13.84 0.43 -44.76
C GLY A 150 14.43 -0.99 -44.76
N VAL A 151 15.46 -1.23 -43.94
CA VAL A 151 16.15 -2.53 -43.85
C VAL A 151 15.35 -3.56 -43.04
N ALA A 152 14.71 -3.15 -41.95
CA ALA A 152 13.92 -4.00 -41.06
C ALA A 152 12.54 -3.37 -40.79
N PRO A 153 11.56 -3.53 -41.70
CA PRO A 153 10.22 -2.95 -41.54
C PRO A 153 9.51 -3.39 -40.25
N LYS A 154 9.74 -4.64 -39.79
CA LYS A 154 9.24 -5.16 -38.51
C LYS A 154 9.69 -4.33 -37.29
N GLY A 155 10.78 -3.57 -37.41
CA GLY A 155 11.23 -2.65 -36.38
C GLY A 155 10.19 -1.56 -36.07
N GLN A 156 9.40 -1.12 -37.06
CA GLN A 156 8.37 -0.09 -36.86
C GLN A 156 7.35 -0.47 -35.77
N ASP A 157 7.06 -1.78 -35.62
CA ASP A 157 6.10 -2.23 -34.62
C ASP A 157 6.55 -1.98 -33.18
N TYR A 158 7.87 -1.97 -32.95
CA TYR A 158 8.47 -1.74 -31.64
C TYR A 158 8.77 -0.25 -31.37
N PHE A 159 8.75 0.58 -32.41
CA PHE A 159 9.05 2.02 -32.37
C PHE A 159 7.80 2.90 -32.62
N LYS A 160 6.60 2.46 -32.18
CA LYS A 160 5.35 3.26 -32.16
C LYS A 160 5.40 4.36 -31.11
N GLN A 161 6.32 5.31 -31.26
CA GLN A 161 6.59 6.38 -30.31
C GLN A 161 6.56 7.74 -31.03
N SER A 162 6.39 8.83 -30.28
CA SER A 162 6.48 10.17 -30.85
C SER A 162 7.88 10.46 -31.40
N SER A 163 7.99 11.32 -32.41
CA SER A 163 9.29 11.74 -32.98
C SER A 163 10.24 12.29 -31.91
N THR A 164 9.72 13.00 -30.90
CA THR A 164 10.48 13.46 -29.74
C THR A 164 11.12 12.32 -28.96
N ARG A 165 10.39 11.22 -28.76
CA ARG A 165 10.91 10.04 -28.06
C ARG A 165 11.95 9.29 -28.90
N LEU A 166 11.75 9.20 -30.22
CA LEU A 166 12.74 8.63 -31.13
C LEU A 166 14.05 9.42 -31.12
N ASN A 167 13.97 10.75 -31.12
CA ASN A 167 15.14 11.63 -30.99
C ASN A 167 15.87 11.39 -29.66
N PHE A 168 15.13 11.32 -28.55
CA PHE A 168 15.71 11.01 -27.24
C PHE A 168 16.43 9.65 -27.21
N ILE A 169 15.86 8.62 -27.85
CA ILE A 169 16.50 7.31 -27.93
C ILE A 169 17.80 7.40 -28.75
N ALA A 170 17.79 8.11 -29.88
CA ALA A 170 18.98 8.28 -30.70
C ALA A 170 20.10 9.04 -29.95
N ASP A 171 19.74 10.04 -29.15
CA ASP A 171 20.69 10.74 -28.26
C ASP A 171 21.30 9.80 -27.23
N LYS A 172 20.47 8.96 -26.60
CA LYS A 172 20.95 7.99 -25.62
C LYS A 172 21.86 6.94 -26.26
N VAL A 173 21.58 6.51 -27.49
CA VAL A 173 22.46 5.57 -28.22
C VAL A 173 23.83 6.19 -28.45
N LEU A 174 23.91 7.45 -28.86
CA LEU A 174 25.18 8.16 -29.01
C LEU A 174 25.89 8.36 -27.68
N GLU A 175 25.19 8.83 -26.65
CA GLU A 175 25.74 9.06 -25.31
C GLU A 175 26.36 7.78 -24.75
N MET A 176 25.62 6.66 -24.80
CA MET A 176 26.09 5.35 -24.33
C MET A 176 27.33 4.87 -25.11
N SER A 177 27.39 5.13 -26.42
CA SER A 177 28.54 4.78 -27.27
C SER A 177 29.83 5.48 -26.84
N LEU A 178 29.73 6.70 -26.34
CA LEU A 178 30.88 7.47 -25.85
C LEU A 178 31.23 7.14 -24.42
N GLU A 179 30.21 7.06 -23.56
CA GLU A 179 30.40 6.74 -22.15
C GLU A 179 31.01 5.34 -21.99
N MET A 180 30.80 4.43 -22.96
CA MET A 180 31.49 3.14 -22.99
C MET A 180 33.03 3.30 -22.96
N TYR A 181 33.59 4.32 -23.63
CA TYR A 181 35.03 4.59 -23.56
C TYR A 181 35.42 5.22 -22.22
N LYS A 182 34.58 6.08 -21.64
CA LYS A 182 34.89 6.81 -20.40
C LYS A 182 34.71 5.99 -19.13
N ARG A 183 33.65 5.18 -19.02
CA ARG A 183 33.25 4.41 -17.83
C ARG A 183 32.71 3.02 -18.22
N PRO A 184 33.55 2.13 -18.78
CA PRO A 184 33.12 0.86 -19.37
C PRO A 184 32.42 -0.07 -18.36
N ARG A 185 32.92 -0.18 -17.12
CA ARG A 185 32.33 -1.05 -16.09
C ARG A 185 30.90 -0.61 -15.73
N GLU A 186 30.71 0.67 -15.42
CA GLU A 186 29.38 1.25 -15.13
C GLU A 186 28.44 1.09 -16.33
N MET A 187 28.94 1.35 -17.54
CA MET A 187 28.14 1.19 -18.76
C MET A 187 27.69 -0.25 -18.98
N VAL A 188 28.53 -1.26 -18.71
CA VAL A 188 28.12 -2.68 -18.80
C VAL A 188 26.94 -2.96 -17.86
N GLU A 189 26.94 -2.40 -16.66
CA GLU A 189 25.82 -2.55 -15.72
C GLU A 189 24.55 -1.86 -16.21
N GLU A 190 24.65 -0.60 -16.68
CA GLU A 190 23.52 0.15 -17.22
C GLU A 190 22.91 -0.51 -18.46
N ILE A 191 23.78 -1.02 -19.36
CA ILE A 191 23.38 -1.74 -20.57
C ILE A 191 22.72 -3.06 -20.20
N SER A 192 23.26 -3.80 -19.22
CA SER A 192 22.65 -5.05 -18.75
C SER A 192 21.27 -4.78 -18.13
N ALA A 193 21.12 -3.71 -17.34
CA ALA A 193 19.83 -3.29 -16.80
C ALA A 193 18.84 -2.88 -17.91
N LEU A 194 19.32 -2.23 -18.97
CA LEU A 194 18.52 -1.93 -20.16
C LEU A 194 18.11 -3.21 -20.90
N GLY A 195 19.02 -4.19 -21.02
CA GLY A 195 18.75 -5.49 -21.62
C GLY A 195 17.65 -6.25 -20.89
N LEU A 196 17.65 -6.27 -19.56
CA LEU A 196 16.57 -6.89 -18.76
C LEU A 196 15.21 -6.21 -18.99
N ARG A 197 15.18 -4.89 -19.23
CA ARG A 197 13.94 -4.21 -19.64
C ARG A 197 13.50 -4.64 -21.04
N HIS A 198 14.45 -4.83 -21.97
CA HIS A 198 14.15 -5.31 -23.33
C HIS A 198 13.57 -6.74 -23.33
N VAL A 199 14.02 -7.60 -22.42
CA VAL A 199 13.39 -8.92 -22.18
C VAL A 199 11.91 -8.75 -21.86
N GLY A 200 11.61 -7.84 -20.95
CA GLY A 200 10.25 -7.56 -20.52
C GLY A 200 9.35 -6.91 -21.57
N TYR A 201 9.94 -6.24 -22.56
CA TYR A 201 9.23 -5.74 -23.74
C TYR A 201 9.17 -6.78 -24.88
N GLY A 202 9.88 -7.89 -24.75
CA GLY A 202 9.92 -8.94 -25.77
C GLY A 202 10.62 -8.51 -27.06
N ILE A 203 11.66 -7.66 -26.97
CA ILE A 203 12.38 -7.17 -28.15
C ILE A 203 13.16 -8.32 -28.82
N PRO A 204 12.94 -8.59 -30.12
CA PRO A 204 13.69 -9.61 -30.85
C PRO A 204 15.17 -9.22 -31.01
N THR A 205 16.07 -10.16 -30.73
CA THR A 205 17.52 -9.96 -30.90
C THR A 205 17.93 -9.76 -32.37
N GLU A 206 17.12 -10.24 -33.31
CA GLU A 206 17.30 -10.09 -34.76
C GLU A 206 17.26 -8.64 -35.25
N LEU A 207 16.65 -7.73 -34.48
CA LEU A 207 16.55 -6.31 -34.86
C LEU A 207 17.81 -5.51 -34.54
N PHE A 208 18.71 -6.02 -33.69
CA PHE A 208 19.90 -5.30 -33.26
C PHE A 208 20.96 -5.16 -34.38
N PRO A 209 21.34 -6.21 -35.13
CA PRO A 209 22.31 -6.06 -36.22
C PRO A 209 21.85 -5.06 -37.31
N PRO A 210 20.61 -5.11 -37.83
CA PRO A 210 20.11 -4.10 -38.76
C PRO A 210 20.11 -2.68 -38.19
N PHE A 211 19.86 -2.52 -36.89
CA PHE A 211 19.90 -1.21 -36.23
C PHE A 211 21.31 -0.64 -36.18
N ILE A 212 22.32 -1.45 -35.84
CA ILE A 212 23.73 -1.03 -35.87
C ILE A 212 24.17 -0.69 -37.29
N GLU A 213 23.74 -1.48 -38.28
CA GLU A 213 24.08 -1.25 -39.68
C GLU A 213 23.49 0.08 -40.19
N ALA A 214 22.26 0.40 -39.80
CA ALA A 214 21.67 1.71 -40.10
C ALA A 214 22.47 2.88 -39.50
N TRP A 215 22.91 2.75 -38.25
CA TRP A 215 23.83 3.72 -37.65
C TRP A 215 25.16 3.81 -38.40
N SER A 216 25.76 2.69 -38.76
CA SER A 216 27.03 2.64 -39.49
C SER A 216 26.92 3.34 -40.84
N GLN A 217 25.86 3.08 -41.60
CA GLN A 217 25.63 3.71 -42.91
C GLN A 217 25.44 5.21 -42.79
N VAL A 218 24.60 5.67 -41.86
CA VAL A 218 24.38 7.11 -41.65
C VAL A 218 25.65 7.80 -41.19
N LEU A 219 26.40 7.20 -40.27
CA LEU A 219 27.67 7.75 -39.81
C LEU A 219 28.69 7.82 -40.95
N GLN A 220 28.81 6.80 -41.81
CA GLN A 220 29.71 6.82 -42.97
C GLN A 220 29.31 7.87 -44.02
N MET A 221 28.02 8.11 -44.21
CA MET A 221 27.54 9.16 -45.13
C MET A 221 27.80 10.57 -44.60
N MET A 222 27.80 10.75 -43.28
CA MET A 222 27.91 12.07 -42.64
C MET A 222 29.33 12.42 -42.17
N LEU A 223 30.20 11.41 -41.97
CA LEU A 223 31.56 11.59 -41.46
C LEU A 223 32.59 11.51 -42.58
N VAL A 224 33.46 12.53 -42.63
CA VAL A 224 34.68 12.51 -43.45
C VAL A 224 35.79 11.70 -42.74
N ASP A 225 35.79 11.65 -41.40
CA ASP A 225 36.78 10.90 -40.61
C ASP A 225 36.35 9.44 -40.43
N GLU A 226 36.94 8.55 -41.24
CA GLU A 226 36.70 7.11 -41.19
C GLU A 226 37.04 6.50 -39.82
N LYS A 227 38.01 7.07 -39.07
CA LYS A 227 38.33 6.58 -37.72
C LYS A 227 37.23 6.91 -36.71
N ALA A 228 36.54 8.03 -36.85
CA ALA A 228 35.42 8.39 -35.99
C ALA A 228 34.20 7.49 -36.26
N ALA A 229 33.91 7.22 -37.54
CA ALA A 229 32.83 6.30 -37.92
C ALA A 229 33.08 4.87 -37.42
N ASN A 230 34.32 4.38 -37.59
CA ASN A 230 34.72 3.05 -37.10
C ASN A 230 34.72 2.96 -35.57
N SER A 231 35.09 4.05 -34.87
CA SER A 231 35.03 4.14 -33.41
C SER A 231 33.60 3.98 -32.87
N LEU A 232 32.65 4.74 -33.42
CA LEU A 232 31.25 4.66 -33.01
C LEU A 232 30.65 3.29 -33.36
N ARG A 233 30.92 2.76 -34.56
CA ARG A 233 30.49 1.42 -34.96
C ARG A 233 30.99 0.34 -34.00
N TRP A 234 32.27 0.39 -33.60
CA TRP A 234 32.86 -0.57 -32.66
C TRP A 234 32.14 -0.51 -31.30
N SER A 235 31.95 0.69 -30.75
CA SER A 235 31.26 0.86 -29.46
C SER A 235 29.80 0.40 -29.49
N LEU A 236 29.06 0.73 -30.56
CA LEU A 236 27.69 0.26 -30.78
C LEU A 236 27.61 -1.26 -30.91
N THR A 237 28.61 -1.86 -31.56
CA THR A 237 28.70 -3.32 -31.68
C THR A 237 28.91 -3.97 -30.32
N LEU A 238 29.78 -3.42 -29.47
CA LEU A 238 29.99 -3.90 -28.11
C LEU A 238 28.71 -3.75 -27.26
N ILE A 239 28.06 -2.59 -27.30
CA ILE A 239 26.79 -2.33 -26.60
C ILE A 239 25.72 -3.35 -27.02
N SER A 240 25.59 -3.58 -28.33
CA SER A 240 24.65 -4.54 -28.87
C SER A 240 24.94 -5.98 -28.43
N LYS A 241 26.22 -6.40 -28.40
CA LYS A 241 26.60 -7.73 -27.89
C LYS A 241 26.14 -7.90 -26.43
N ILE A 242 26.42 -6.92 -25.57
CA ILE A 242 26.02 -6.94 -24.16
C ILE A 242 24.49 -6.97 -24.03
N LEU A 243 23.76 -6.19 -24.83
CA LEU A 243 22.29 -6.19 -24.85
C LEU A 243 21.71 -7.52 -25.29
N VAL A 244 22.14 -8.04 -26.44
CA VAL A 244 21.67 -9.31 -27.01
C VAL A 244 21.93 -10.46 -26.03
N ARG A 245 23.14 -10.52 -25.45
CA ARG A 245 23.48 -11.49 -24.40
C ARG A 245 22.53 -11.40 -23.22
N THR A 246 22.34 -10.19 -22.68
CA THR A 246 21.45 -9.99 -21.53
C THR A 246 19.99 -10.33 -21.85
N ILE A 247 19.56 -10.09 -23.08
CA ILE A 247 18.24 -10.49 -23.56
C ILE A 247 18.13 -12.01 -23.65
N LEU A 248 19.14 -12.70 -24.19
CA LEU A 248 19.13 -14.17 -24.30
C LEU A 248 19.13 -14.84 -22.92
N GLU A 249 20.00 -14.38 -22.00
CA GLU A 249 20.08 -14.89 -20.63
C GLU A 249 18.80 -14.57 -19.83
N GLY A 250 18.22 -13.39 -20.00
CA GLY A 250 17.01 -12.98 -19.29
C GLY A 250 15.70 -13.50 -19.89
N SER A 251 15.66 -13.92 -21.17
CA SER A 251 14.46 -14.40 -21.89
C SER A 251 14.04 -15.82 -21.50
N THR A 252 13.81 -16.02 -20.21
CA THR A 252 13.30 -17.27 -19.66
C THR A 252 11.91 -17.60 -20.21
N ILE A 253 11.52 -18.87 -20.11
CA ILE A 253 10.20 -19.33 -20.54
C ILE A 253 9.09 -18.61 -19.76
N VAL A 254 9.36 -18.21 -18.51
CA VAL A 254 8.48 -17.39 -17.68
C VAL A 254 8.29 -15.99 -18.30
N MET A 255 9.37 -15.29 -18.67
CA MET A 255 9.26 -13.97 -19.32
C MET A 255 8.52 -14.02 -20.65
N LYS A 256 8.76 -15.07 -21.46
CA LYS A 256 8.01 -15.28 -22.72
C LYS A 256 6.50 -15.45 -22.49
N ALA A 257 6.11 -16.10 -21.39
CA ALA A 257 4.70 -16.23 -21.02
C ALA A 257 4.08 -14.89 -20.60
N ILE A 258 4.83 -14.03 -19.90
CA ILE A 258 4.40 -12.69 -19.50
C ILE A 258 4.16 -11.79 -20.72
N ASN A 259 5.09 -11.81 -21.68
CA ASN A 259 5.02 -11.01 -22.91
C ASN A 259 3.79 -11.38 -23.77
N THR A 260 3.32 -12.62 -23.65
CA THR A 260 2.11 -13.11 -24.36
C THR A 260 0.86 -13.12 -23.47
N ASN A 261 0.97 -12.62 -22.23
CA ASN A 261 -0.07 -12.62 -21.19
C ASN A 261 -0.88 -13.94 -21.11
N SER A 262 -0.20 -15.09 -21.24
CA SER A 262 -0.85 -16.40 -21.32
C SER A 262 -0.60 -17.23 -20.06
N ALA A 263 -1.60 -17.30 -19.17
CA ALA A 263 -1.54 -18.14 -17.97
C ALA A 263 -1.27 -19.62 -18.28
N LYS A 264 -1.80 -20.14 -19.40
CA LYS A 264 -1.58 -21.53 -19.84
C LYS A 264 -0.12 -21.79 -20.20
N ARG A 265 0.52 -20.86 -20.92
CA ARG A 265 1.95 -20.96 -21.25
C ARG A 265 2.81 -20.83 -20.01
N PHE A 266 2.46 -19.93 -19.10
CA PHE A 266 3.13 -19.78 -17.82
C PHE A 266 3.10 -21.08 -16.99
N ARG A 267 1.93 -21.69 -16.80
CA ARG A 267 1.80 -22.95 -16.05
C ARG A 267 2.63 -24.08 -16.66
N LYS A 268 2.71 -24.16 -17.99
CA LYS A 268 3.59 -25.13 -18.68
C LYS A 268 5.07 -24.83 -18.47
N ALA A 269 5.45 -23.55 -18.47
CA ALA A 269 6.82 -23.12 -18.25
C ALA A 269 7.30 -23.49 -16.84
N ILE A 270 6.52 -23.14 -15.81
CA ILE A 270 6.89 -23.36 -14.42
C ILE A 270 6.79 -24.84 -14.01
N ALA A 271 6.02 -25.65 -14.76
CA ALA A 271 5.94 -27.09 -14.53
C ALA A 271 7.29 -27.81 -14.69
N ILE A 272 8.18 -27.28 -15.53
CA ILE A 272 9.52 -27.82 -15.79
C ILE A 272 10.46 -27.55 -14.60
N ALA A 273 10.27 -26.43 -13.90
CA ALA A 273 11.10 -26.06 -12.76
C ALA A 273 10.80 -26.94 -11.53
N GLY A 274 11.86 -27.37 -10.85
CA GLY A 274 11.79 -28.12 -9.60
C GLY A 274 11.09 -27.33 -8.49
N ARG A 275 10.39 -28.01 -7.57
CA ARG A 275 9.49 -27.39 -6.58
C ARG A 275 10.17 -26.29 -5.73
N SER A 276 11.43 -26.50 -5.34
CA SER A 276 12.25 -25.54 -4.57
C SER A 276 12.66 -24.29 -5.36
N GLN A 277 12.77 -24.38 -6.68
CA GLN A 277 13.31 -23.32 -7.54
C GLN A 277 12.22 -22.41 -8.12
N ARG A 278 10.96 -22.87 -8.15
CA ARG A 278 9.83 -22.13 -8.75
C ARG A 278 9.66 -20.72 -8.22
N ALA A 279 9.80 -20.53 -6.90
CA ALA A 279 9.68 -19.22 -6.29
C ALA A 279 10.76 -18.25 -6.80
N MET A 280 11.99 -18.73 -6.93
CA MET A 280 13.09 -17.94 -7.48
C MET A 280 12.85 -17.59 -8.95
N ASP A 281 12.42 -18.54 -9.78
CA ASP A 281 12.17 -18.30 -11.21
C ASP A 281 11.04 -17.29 -11.48
N MET A 282 10.09 -17.16 -10.53
CA MET A 282 8.98 -16.18 -10.60
C MET A 282 9.32 -14.82 -9.98
N LEU A 283 10.26 -14.77 -9.04
CA LEU A 283 10.55 -13.56 -8.25
C LEU A 283 11.88 -12.89 -8.63
N ARG A 284 12.83 -13.64 -9.21
CA ARG A 284 14.18 -13.17 -9.46
C ARG A 284 14.77 -13.82 -10.71
N ILE A 285 14.97 -13.00 -11.75
CA ILE A 285 15.86 -13.33 -12.87
C ILE A 285 17.11 -12.45 -12.72
N THR A 286 18.27 -13.07 -12.68
CA THR A 286 19.57 -12.38 -12.55
C THR A 286 20.37 -12.50 -13.84
N VAL A 287 20.94 -11.39 -14.29
CA VAL A 287 21.95 -11.35 -15.35
C VAL A 287 23.09 -10.44 -14.87
N GLY A 288 24.26 -11.03 -14.62
CA GLY A 288 25.37 -10.34 -13.98
C GLY A 288 24.99 -9.78 -12.59
N THR A 289 25.27 -8.49 -12.36
CA THR A 289 24.91 -7.78 -11.12
C THR A 289 23.45 -7.33 -11.09
N GLN A 290 22.74 -7.40 -12.22
CA GLN A 290 21.38 -6.88 -12.35
C GLN A 290 20.34 -7.97 -12.10
N SER A 291 19.22 -7.60 -11.49
CA SER A 291 18.09 -8.51 -11.24
C SER A 291 16.76 -7.85 -11.53
N ILE A 292 15.84 -8.61 -12.15
CA ILE A 292 14.47 -8.19 -12.39
C ILE A 292 13.52 -9.18 -11.73
N SER A 293 12.37 -8.70 -11.25
CA SER A 293 11.31 -9.57 -10.75
C SER A 293 10.24 -9.80 -11.81
N PRO A 294 10.06 -11.04 -12.29
CA PRO A 294 9.01 -11.36 -13.26
C PRO A 294 7.60 -11.00 -12.78
N LEU A 295 7.28 -11.27 -11.50
CA LEU A 295 5.98 -10.91 -10.93
C LEU A 295 5.72 -9.40 -10.96
N ASP A 296 6.65 -8.59 -10.47
CA ASP A 296 6.52 -7.12 -10.49
C ASP A 296 6.43 -6.59 -11.92
N TRP A 297 7.22 -7.15 -12.84
CA TRP A 297 7.14 -6.81 -14.25
C TRP A 297 5.76 -7.13 -14.83
N ALA A 298 5.21 -8.32 -14.56
CA ALA A 298 3.89 -8.73 -15.04
C ALA A 298 2.77 -7.79 -14.53
N ILE A 299 2.89 -7.29 -13.30
CA ILE A 299 1.93 -6.33 -12.72
C ILE A 299 2.07 -4.97 -13.41
N LYS A 300 3.30 -4.46 -13.56
CA LYS A 300 3.58 -3.16 -14.20
C LYS A 300 3.24 -3.14 -15.69
N SER A 301 3.46 -4.25 -16.39
CA SER A 301 3.13 -4.41 -17.81
C SER A 301 1.64 -4.61 -18.07
N GLY A 302 0.85 -4.91 -17.04
CA GLY A 302 -0.59 -5.19 -17.17
C GLY A 302 -0.92 -6.63 -17.56
N SER A 303 0.03 -7.56 -17.46
CA SER A 303 -0.16 -8.99 -17.76
C SER A 303 -0.85 -9.72 -16.58
N PHE A 304 -2.04 -9.26 -16.18
CA PHE A 304 -2.72 -9.70 -14.96
C PHE A 304 -3.11 -11.17 -14.93
N GLN A 305 -3.35 -11.80 -16.09
CA GLN A 305 -3.67 -13.23 -16.14
C GLN A 305 -2.48 -14.08 -15.71
N VAL A 306 -1.28 -13.69 -16.15
CA VAL A 306 -0.03 -14.35 -15.76
C VAL A 306 0.32 -13.99 -14.32
N ALA A 307 0.20 -12.72 -13.93
CA ALA A 307 0.45 -12.29 -12.55
C ALA A 307 -0.43 -13.04 -11.54
N ARG A 308 -1.73 -13.24 -11.84
CA ARG A 308 -2.63 -14.07 -11.02
C ARG A 308 -2.14 -15.51 -10.94
N ALA A 309 -1.82 -16.12 -12.08
CA ALA A 309 -1.32 -17.49 -12.12
C ALA A 309 0.02 -17.65 -11.37
N MET A 310 0.88 -16.64 -11.39
CA MET A 310 2.12 -16.60 -10.61
C MET A 310 1.85 -16.53 -9.11
N ILE A 311 0.94 -15.66 -8.66
CA ILE A 311 0.55 -15.57 -7.25
C ILE A 311 -0.06 -16.89 -6.78
N ASP A 312 -0.97 -17.47 -7.56
CA ASP A 312 -1.58 -18.78 -7.27
C ASP A 312 -0.49 -19.87 -7.16
N ASP A 313 0.49 -19.90 -8.07
CA ASP A 313 1.58 -20.90 -8.05
C ASP A 313 2.53 -20.68 -6.87
N LEU A 314 2.94 -19.44 -6.60
CA LEU A 314 3.82 -19.07 -5.48
C LEU A 314 3.23 -19.46 -4.13
N LEU A 315 1.93 -19.26 -3.97
CA LEU A 315 1.22 -19.49 -2.73
C LEU A 315 0.53 -20.87 -2.66
N THR A 316 0.72 -21.72 -3.67
CA THR A 316 0.31 -23.12 -3.56
C THR A 316 1.34 -23.89 -2.74
N ILE A 317 0.90 -24.45 -1.62
CA ILE A 317 1.71 -25.34 -0.77
C ILE A 317 1.90 -26.67 -1.50
N ARG A 318 3.15 -27.10 -1.63
CA ARG A 318 3.52 -28.37 -2.27
C ARG A 318 4.45 -29.17 -1.37
N GLY A 319 4.12 -30.43 -1.12
CA GLY A 319 5.00 -31.36 -0.40
C GLY A 319 5.78 -32.25 -1.35
N ASP A 320 7.01 -32.60 -0.99
CA ASP A 320 7.73 -33.82 -1.37
C ASP A 320 7.69 -34.80 -0.18
N ARG A 321 8.34 -35.98 -0.27
CA ARG A 321 8.44 -36.92 0.86
C ARG A 321 9.06 -36.31 2.12
N ASP A 322 9.99 -35.37 1.94
CA ASP A 322 10.82 -34.86 3.04
C ASP A 322 10.50 -33.40 3.43
N ASN A 323 9.90 -32.61 2.53
CA ASN A 323 9.77 -31.16 2.72
C ASN A 323 8.51 -30.55 2.08
N TYR A 324 8.03 -29.46 2.66
CA TYR A 324 7.00 -28.60 2.09
C TYR A 324 7.59 -27.29 1.55
N TYR A 325 7.09 -26.85 0.39
CA TYR A 325 7.47 -25.62 -0.28
C TYR A 325 6.29 -24.66 -0.36
N TYR A 326 6.54 -23.41 0.04
CA TYR A 326 5.58 -22.32 0.01
C TYR A 326 6.32 -21.01 -0.21
N GLY A 327 6.01 -20.30 -1.30
CA GLY A 327 6.75 -19.13 -1.74
C GLY A 327 6.41 -17.83 -1.00
N CYS A 328 5.65 -17.87 0.09
CA CYS A 328 5.21 -16.66 0.80
C CYS A 328 6.37 -15.90 1.43
N ASP A 329 7.30 -16.59 2.12
CA ASP A 329 8.48 -15.94 2.70
C ASP A 329 9.33 -15.26 1.61
N ALA A 330 9.62 -15.98 0.51
CA ALA A 330 10.37 -15.45 -0.62
C ALA A 330 9.68 -14.24 -1.31
N LEU A 331 8.34 -14.26 -1.38
CA LEU A 331 7.56 -13.17 -1.95
C LEU A 331 7.70 -11.88 -1.12
N PHE A 332 7.53 -11.97 0.20
CA PHE A 332 7.62 -10.80 1.09
C PHE A 332 9.06 -10.35 1.34
N GLU A 333 10.05 -11.26 1.23
CA GLU A 333 11.46 -10.88 1.24
C GLU A 333 11.84 -10.06 0.00
N ARG A 334 11.39 -10.48 -1.19
CA ARG A 334 11.67 -9.75 -2.43
C ARG A 334 10.84 -8.47 -2.55
N HIS A 335 9.57 -8.53 -2.14
CA HIS A 335 8.58 -7.46 -2.27
C HIS A 335 7.88 -7.22 -0.92
N PRO A 336 8.56 -6.59 0.06
CA PRO A 336 7.95 -6.24 1.34
C PRO A 336 6.78 -5.27 1.18
N ASP A 337 6.69 -4.59 0.03
CA ASP A 337 5.65 -3.66 -0.36
C ASP A 337 4.63 -4.23 -1.35
N ILE A 338 4.52 -5.55 -1.48
CA ILE A 338 3.63 -6.21 -2.44
C ILE A 338 2.17 -5.73 -2.33
N LEU A 339 1.64 -5.44 -1.13
CA LEU A 339 0.27 -4.93 -1.02
C LEU A 339 0.15 -3.52 -1.60
N ASN A 340 1.18 -2.67 -1.49
CA ASN A 340 1.21 -1.38 -2.21
C ASN A 340 1.18 -1.60 -3.72
N ILE A 341 2.05 -2.48 -4.23
CA ILE A 341 2.16 -2.78 -5.66
C ILE A 341 0.81 -3.27 -6.21
N LEU A 342 0.13 -4.17 -5.50
CA LEU A 342 -1.18 -4.71 -5.90
C LEU A 342 -2.33 -3.71 -5.68
N SER A 343 -2.22 -2.80 -4.70
CA SER A 343 -3.26 -1.80 -4.45
C SER A 343 -3.31 -0.67 -5.47
N ALA A 344 -2.23 -0.48 -6.24
CA ALA A 344 -2.22 0.46 -7.35
C ALA A 344 -3.38 0.15 -8.31
N THR A 345 -4.00 1.18 -8.90
CA THR A 345 -5.30 1.12 -9.59
C THR A 345 -5.46 -0.03 -10.59
N ARG A 346 -4.37 -0.52 -11.19
CA ARG A 346 -4.41 -1.61 -12.17
C ARG A 346 -4.35 -3.02 -11.57
N GLY A 347 -3.84 -3.18 -10.33
CA GLY A 347 -3.57 -4.48 -9.70
C GLY A 347 -4.62 -4.96 -8.68
N GLN A 348 -5.63 -4.15 -8.35
CA GLN A 348 -6.54 -4.43 -7.22
C GLN A 348 -7.26 -5.78 -7.32
N GLY A 349 -7.56 -6.25 -8.53
CA GLY A 349 -8.16 -7.57 -8.77
C GLY A 349 -7.29 -8.77 -8.40
N LEU A 350 -5.99 -8.56 -8.12
CA LEU A 350 -5.05 -9.61 -7.71
C LEU A 350 -4.96 -9.77 -6.18
N LEU A 351 -5.46 -8.79 -5.40
CA LEU A 351 -5.43 -8.86 -3.93
C LEU A 351 -6.19 -10.09 -3.37
N PRO A 352 -7.38 -10.46 -3.89
CA PRO A 352 -8.03 -11.69 -3.46
C PRO A 352 -7.18 -12.93 -3.71
N ALA A 353 -6.53 -13.05 -4.87
CA ALA A 353 -5.66 -14.19 -5.18
C ALA A 353 -4.47 -14.30 -4.22
N LEU A 354 -3.86 -13.17 -3.84
CA LEU A 354 -2.83 -13.14 -2.81
C LEU A 354 -3.38 -13.63 -1.46
N LEU A 355 -4.51 -13.09 -1.03
CA LEU A 355 -5.07 -13.42 0.28
C LEU A 355 -5.61 -14.84 0.36
N ASP A 356 -6.17 -15.39 -0.73
CA ASP A 356 -6.60 -16.78 -0.82
C ASP A 356 -5.41 -17.74 -0.67
N GLY A 357 -4.26 -17.40 -1.24
CA GLY A 357 -3.02 -18.16 -1.09
C GLY A 357 -2.38 -18.09 0.31
N MET A 358 -2.81 -17.15 1.16
CA MET A 358 -2.40 -17.07 2.57
C MET A 358 -3.25 -17.94 3.50
N LEU A 359 -4.13 -18.75 2.92
CA LEU A 359 -5.10 -19.55 3.62
C LEU A 359 -5.05 -21.01 3.15
N TRP A 360 -4.90 -21.92 4.10
CA TRP A 360 -5.02 -23.35 3.84
C TRP A 360 -6.15 -23.94 4.69
N ARG A 361 -6.97 -24.80 4.10
CA ARG A 361 -8.08 -25.47 4.77
C ARG A 361 -7.95 -26.98 4.59
N SER A 362 -8.03 -27.72 5.70
CA SER A 362 -8.06 -29.18 5.63
C SER A 362 -9.37 -29.65 4.98
N LYS A 363 -9.25 -30.71 4.17
CA LYS A 363 -10.40 -31.45 3.63
C LYS A 363 -11.05 -32.33 4.69
N HIS A 364 -10.29 -32.73 5.71
CA HIS A 364 -10.82 -33.57 6.78
C HIS A 364 -11.63 -32.74 7.78
N THR A 365 -12.81 -33.26 8.10
CA THR A 365 -13.66 -32.69 9.14
C THR A 365 -13.74 -33.66 10.31
N GLN A 366 -13.54 -33.16 11.52
CA GLN A 366 -13.72 -33.90 12.77
C GLN A 366 -14.76 -33.13 13.58
N ASN A 367 -15.84 -33.80 14.03
CA ASN A 367 -16.92 -33.18 14.81
C ASN A 367 -17.52 -31.91 14.16
N LYS A 368 -17.71 -31.91 12.83
CA LYS A 368 -18.18 -30.76 12.02
C LYS A 368 -17.22 -29.56 12.00
N LEU A 369 -16.04 -29.69 12.59
CA LEU A 369 -14.96 -28.70 12.55
C LEU A 369 -13.87 -29.17 11.57
N ARG A 370 -13.13 -28.22 11.00
CA ARG A 370 -11.96 -28.46 10.18
C ARG A 370 -10.79 -27.59 10.63
N ARG A 371 -9.57 -28.07 10.40
CA ARG A 371 -8.36 -27.30 10.63
C ARG A 371 -8.15 -26.28 9.50
N VAL A 372 -7.81 -25.06 9.88
CA VAL A 372 -7.54 -23.96 8.96
C VAL A 372 -6.26 -23.24 9.40
N ASN A 373 -5.31 -23.10 8.48
CA ASN A 373 -4.03 -22.46 8.72
C ASN A 373 -3.99 -21.10 8.00
N TYR A 374 -3.80 -20.04 8.77
CA TYR A 374 -3.73 -18.65 8.33
C TYR A 374 -2.27 -18.18 8.30
N PHE A 375 -1.65 -18.06 7.12
CA PHE A 375 -0.25 -17.64 6.97
C PHE A 375 -0.12 -16.12 6.97
N VAL A 376 -0.19 -15.52 8.17
CA VAL A 376 -0.35 -14.05 8.34
C VAL A 376 0.87 -13.33 8.91
N LYS A 377 2.00 -14.03 9.12
CA LYS A 377 3.24 -13.46 9.69
C LYS A 377 3.61 -12.11 9.05
N HIS A 378 3.78 -12.08 7.73
CA HIS A 378 4.23 -10.87 6.99
C HIS A 378 3.18 -9.76 6.88
N LEU A 379 1.90 -10.06 7.16
CA LEU A 379 0.89 -9.02 7.30
C LEU A 379 1.03 -8.30 8.64
N ILE A 380 1.37 -9.03 9.70
CA ILE A 380 1.38 -8.51 11.07
C ILE A 380 2.71 -7.84 11.40
N GLN A 381 3.83 -8.47 11.05
CA GLN A 381 5.17 -7.95 11.31
C GLN A 381 5.95 -7.66 10.03
N ASP A 382 6.83 -6.67 10.07
CA ASP A 382 7.82 -6.42 9.03
C ASP A 382 9.05 -7.31 9.19
N ALA A 383 10.08 -7.10 8.35
CA ALA A 383 11.32 -7.88 8.37
C ALA A 383 12.07 -7.72 9.70
N GLU A 384 11.91 -6.57 10.36
CA GLU A 384 12.53 -6.22 11.64
C GLU A 384 11.71 -6.70 12.86
N GLY A 385 10.52 -7.27 12.66
CA GLY A 385 9.63 -7.71 13.74
C GLY A 385 8.80 -6.59 14.38
N LEU A 386 8.78 -5.41 13.78
CA LEU A 386 7.89 -4.31 14.16
C LEU A 386 6.53 -4.47 13.47
N PHE A 387 5.53 -3.72 13.94
CA PHE A 387 4.18 -3.78 13.38
C PHE A 387 4.16 -3.22 11.94
N ASN A 388 3.72 -4.04 10.99
CA ASN A 388 3.64 -3.66 9.56
C ASN A 388 2.42 -2.75 9.27
N ALA A 389 2.38 -1.60 9.94
CA ALA A 389 1.29 -0.63 9.81
C ALA A 389 1.16 -0.11 8.38
N LYS A 390 2.28 0.02 7.65
CA LYS A 390 2.30 0.53 6.28
C LYS A 390 1.49 -0.40 5.37
N GLN A 391 1.82 -1.69 5.30
CA GLN A 391 1.13 -2.64 4.41
C GLN A 391 -0.34 -2.85 4.81
N ILE A 392 -0.64 -3.04 6.10
CA ILE A 392 -2.04 -3.22 6.54
C ILE A 392 -2.88 -1.97 6.25
N SER A 393 -2.32 -0.77 6.38
CA SER A 393 -3.04 0.47 6.10
C SER A 393 -3.46 0.61 4.63
N VAL A 394 -2.77 -0.08 3.71
CA VAL A 394 -3.10 -0.09 2.28
C VAL A 394 -4.44 -0.76 2.03
N ILE A 395 -4.69 -1.87 2.73
CA ILE A 395 -5.97 -2.57 2.68
C ILE A 395 -7.10 -1.63 3.12
N ILE A 396 -6.86 -0.84 4.17
CA ILE A 396 -7.84 0.14 4.67
C ILE A 396 -8.02 1.29 3.67
N LYS A 397 -6.93 1.79 3.09
CA LYS A 397 -6.97 2.87 2.08
C LYS A 397 -7.68 2.45 0.79
N SER A 398 -7.72 1.15 0.47
CA SER A 398 -8.46 0.64 -0.69
C SER A 398 -9.97 0.93 -0.62
N GLY A 399 -10.52 1.04 0.60
CA GLY A 399 -11.93 1.32 0.83
C GLY A 399 -12.91 0.23 0.39
N ASP A 400 -12.44 -0.95 -0.04
CA ASP A 400 -13.30 -2.02 -0.55
C ASP A 400 -13.94 -2.86 0.59
N PRO A 401 -15.28 -2.81 0.77
CA PRO A 401 -15.97 -3.60 1.78
C PRO A 401 -15.95 -5.11 1.51
N LYS A 402 -15.72 -5.55 0.26
CA LYS A 402 -15.58 -6.99 -0.06
C LYS A 402 -14.22 -7.51 0.40
N LEU A 403 -13.15 -6.76 0.16
CA LEU A 403 -11.80 -7.10 0.66
C LEU A 403 -11.76 -7.21 2.19
N MET A 404 -12.42 -6.29 2.90
CA MET A 404 -12.53 -6.33 4.37
C MET A 404 -13.32 -7.53 4.92
N ARG A 405 -14.13 -8.17 4.07
CA ARG A 405 -14.84 -9.41 4.41
C ARG A 405 -14.00 -10.66 4.20
N HIS A 406 -12.89 -10.56 3.48
CA HIS A 406 -12.00 -11.69 3.22
C HIS A 406 -11.57 -12.38 4.53
N PRO A 407 -11.59 -13.73 4.62
CA PRO A 407 -11.30 -14.47 5.85
C PRO A 407 -9.96 -14.08 6.50
N VAL A 408 -8.90 -13.99 5.71
CA VAL A 408 -7.55 -13.62 6.20
C VAL A 408 -7.53 -12.22 6.81
N VAL A 409 -8.09 -11.23 6.10
CA VAL A 409 -8.15 -9.83 6.56
C VAL A 409 -9.00 -9.73 7.82
N SER A 410 -10.16 -10.38 7.82
CA SER A 410 -11.05 -10.47 8.97
C SER A 410 -10.35 -11.09 10.18
N PHE A 411 -9.62 -12.18 9.98
CA PHE A 411 -8.90 -12.89 11.03
C PHE A 411 -7.83 -12.01 11.67
N VAL A 412 -6.97 -11.39 10.85
CA VAL A 412 -5.88 -10.50 11.33
C VAL A 412 -6.45 -9.35 12.15
N PHE A 413 -7.45 -8.63 11.64
CA PHE A 413 -8.02 -7.50 12.38
C PHE A 413 -8.81 -7.92 13.62
N ASN A 414 -9.52 -9.04 13.60
CA ASN A 414 -10.19 -9.57 14.80
C ASN A 414 -9.19 -9.98 15.88
N MET A 415 -8.06 -10.57 15.48
CA MET A 415 -7.00 -10.97 16.42
C MET A 415 -6.34 -9.74 17.05
N LEU A 416 -5.96 -8.75 16.23
CA LEU A 416 -5.39 -7.48 16.72
C LEU A 416 -6.39 -6.74 17.63
N TRP A 417 -7.68 -6.72 17.27
CA TRP A 417 -8.72 -6.13 18.10
C TRP A 417 -8.85 -6.84 19.45
N SER A 418 -9.10 -8.15 19.44
CA SER A 418 -9.36 -8.93 20.66
C SER A 418 -8.18 -8.96 21.63
N ARG A 419 -6.94 -9.11 21.13
CA ARG A 419 -5.76 -9.28 21.98
C ARG A 419 -5.06 -7.98 22.38
N LEU A 420 -5.21 -6.91 21.58
CA LEU A 420 -4.47 -5.67 21.78
C LEU A 420 -5.37 -4.44 21.92
N ALA A 421 -6.17 -4.13 20.90
CA ALA A 421 -6.83 -2.82 20.82
C ALA A 421 -8.10 -2.70 21.68
N SER A 422 -8.85 -3.80 21.89
CA SER A 422 -10.16 -3.76 22.54
C SER A 422 -10.13 -3.25 23.98
N TYR A 423 -9.10 -3.62 24.76
CA TYR A 423 -8.95 -3.17 26.13
C TYR A 423 -8.68 -1.66 26.23
N GLU A 424 -7.73 -1.16 25.45
CA GLU A 424 -7.40 0.28 25.41
C GLU A 424 -8.60 1.10 24.95
N PHE A 425 -9.30 0.60 23.93
CA PHE A 425 -10.53 1.23 23.44
C PHE A 425 -11.63 1.22 24.52
N LEU A 426 -11.87 0.08 25.18
CA LEU A 426 -12.90 -0.04 26.22
C LEU A 426 -12.60 0.86 27.41
N GLN A 427 -11.34 0.92 27.85
CA GLN A 427 -10.91 1.81 28.94
C GLN A 427 -11.22 3.28 28.61
N SER A 428 -10.92 3.73 27.39
CA SER A 428 -11.26 5.08 26.95
C SER A 428 -12.77 5.33 26.91
N ARG A 429 -13.57 4.35 26.45
CA ARG A 429 -15.03 4.49 26.38
C ARG A 429 -15.72 4.41 27.75
N VAL A 430 -15.22 3.62 28.68
CA VAL A 430 -15.73 3.55 30.07
C VAL A 430 -15.52 4.89 30.77
N LEU A 431 -14.34 5.52 30.61
CA LEU A 431 -14.09 6.86 31.14
C LEU A 431 -15.08 7.88 30.58
N PHE A 432 -15.35 7.82 29.28
CA PHE A 432 -16.35 8.69 28.64
C PHE A 432 -17.77 8.44 29.16
N MET A 433 -18.17 7.17 29.37
CA MET A 433 -19.48 6.86 29.98
C MET A 433 -19.62 7.44 31.38
N VAL A 434 -18.55 7.39 32.20
CA VAL A 434 -18.53 8.03 33.53
C VAL A 434 -18.71 9.55 33.41
N GLN A 435 -18.04 10.19 32.45
CA GLN A 435 -18.23 11.62 32.18
C GLN A 435 -19.68 11.95 31.79
N VAL A 436 -20.32 11.15 30.93
CA VAL A 436 -21.74 11.34 30.57
C VAL A 436 -22.64 11.23 31.79
N VAL A 437 -22.42 10.25 32.67
CA VAL A 437 -23.20 10.11 33.91
C VAL A 437 -23.03 11.33 34.80
N ILE A 438 -21.79 11.80 35.02
CA ILE A 438 -21.52 13.02 35.80
C ILE A 438 -22.22 14.22 35.16
N PHE A 439 -22.17 14.36 33.84
CA PHE A 439 -22.80 15.45 33.11
C PHE A 439 -24.33 15.44 33.25
N VAL A 440 -24.98 14.29 33.07
CA VAL A 440 -26.44 14.14 33.22
C VAL A 440 -26.86 14.37 34.68
N CYS A 441 -26.09 13.87 35.65
CA CYS A 441 -26.32 14.12 37.07
C CYS A 441 -26.25 15.63 37.39
N ALA A 442 -25.21 16.32 36.92
CA ALA A 442 -25.00 17.74 37.14
C ALA A 442 -26.07 18.63 36.49
N GLN A 443 -26.52 18.29 35.29
CA GLN A 443 -27.38 19.18 34.49
C GLN A 443 -28.87 18.84 34.55
N SER A 444 -29.24 17.58 34.74
CA SER A 444 -30.65 17.14 34.65
C SER A 444 -31.23 16.70 35.99
N ILE A 445 -30.43 16.07 36.86
CA ILE A 445 -30.92 15.43 38.10
C ILE A 445 -30.78 16.39 39.29
N LEU A 446 -29.56 16.84 39.58
CA LEU A 446 -29.27 17.68 40.75
C LEU A 446 -30.05 19.01 40.77
N PRO A 447 -30.22 19.73 39.64
CA PRO A 447 -31.01 20.97 39.64
C PRO A 447 -32.51 20.74 39.90
N ARG A 448 -33.05 19.56 39.60
CA ARG A 448 -34.48 19.24 39.82
C ARG A 448 -34.77 18.68 41.22
N LEU A 449 -33.74 18.16 41.89
CA LEU A 449 -33.80 17.74 43.29
C LEU A 449 -33.74 18.93 44.27
N GLN A 450 -33.94 20.16 43.80
CA GLN A 450 -33.98 21.38 44.59
C GLN A 450 -35.42 21.73 45.00
N PRO A 451 -36.00 21.19 46.09
CA PRO A 451 -37.12 21.84 46.74
C PRO A 451 -36.61 23.11 47.46
N LYS A 452 -37.53 24.03 47.72
CA LYS A 452 -37.38 25.42 48.23
C LYS A 452 -36.47 25.68 49.46
N ARG A 453 -35.72 24.70 49.99
CA ARG A 453 -34.65 24.88 50.99
C ARG A 453 -33.38 24.19 50.50
N GLU A 454 -32.41 24.99 50.11
CA GLU A 454 -31.14 24.52 49.59
C GLU A 454 -30.27 23.97 50.72
N THR A 455 -30.06 22.65 50.77
CA THR A 455 -29.02 22.05 51.62
C THR A 455 -27.65 22.38 51.04
N GLU A 456 -26.76 22.93 51.86
CA GLU A 456 -25.38 23.32 51.48
C GLU A 456 -24.59 22.16 50.82
N SER A 457 -24.83 20.93 51.28
CA SER A 457 -24.24 19.71 50.72
C SER A 457 -24.57 19.50 49.23
N LEU A 458 -25.79 19.85 48.79
CA LEU A 458 -26.22 19.71 47.40
C LEU A 458 -25.52 20.73 46.49
N ARG A 459 -25.29 21.96 46.99
CA ARG A 459 -24.57 23.02 46.26
C ARG A 459 -23.10 22.66 46.07
N ILE A 460 -22.45 22.17 47.11
CA ILE A 460 -21.05 21.72 47.06
C ILE A 460 -20.91 20.54 46.08
N LEU A 461 -21.86 19.60 46.09
CA LEU A 461 -21.87 18.47 45.15
C LEU A 461 -22.06 18.95 43.69
N LEU A 462 -23.00 19.87 43.44
CA LEU A 462 -23.24 20.43 42.10
C LEU A 462 -22.00 21.17 41.58
N PHE A 463 -21.39 22.02 42.41
CA PHE A 463 -20.15 22.72 42.08
C PHE A 463 -19.03 21.73 41.75
N SER A 464 -18.85 20.70 42.59
CA SER A 464 -17.83 19.65 42.37
C SER A 464 -18.01 18.94 41.03
N CYS A 465 -19.24 18.54 40.69
CA CYS A 465 -19.53 17.91 39.40
C CYS A 465 -19.26 18.86 38.22
N ARG A 466 -19.62 20.14 38.34
CA ARG A 466 -19.34 21.16 37.30
C ARG A 466 -17.85 21.42 37.13
N CYS A 467 -17.08 21.44 38.22
CA CYS A 467 -15.62 21.51 38.16
C CYS A 467 -15.02 20.32 37.41
N VAL A 468 -15.51 19.09 37.63
CA VAL A 468 -15.04 17.92 36.87
C VAL A 468 -15.35 18.09 35.37
N ILE A 469 -16.55 18.56 35.01
CA ILE A 469 -16.92 18.77 33.59
C ILE A 469 -16.00 19.82 32.93
N TYR A 470 -15.79 20.97 33.56
CA TYR A 470 -15.00 22.04 32.95
C TYR A 470 -13.48 21.83 33.04
N PHE A 471 -12.95 21.38 34.17
CA PHE A 471 -11.49 21.22 34.31
C PHE A 471 -10.96 19.91 33.74
N PHE A 472 -11.75 18.84 33.75
CA PHE A 472 -11.30 17.55 33.26
C PHE A 472 -11.82 17.28 31.85
N ASP A 473 -13.13 17.30 31.62
CA ASP A 473 -13.69 16.91 30.33
C ASP A 473 -13.41 17.95 29.22
N MET A 474 -13.74 19.23 29.44
CA MET A 474 -13.45 20.29 28.47
C MET A 474 -11.94 20.42 28.21
N PHE A 475 -11.09 20.37 29.24
CA PHE A 475 -9.64 20.47 29.06
C PHE A 475 -9.06 19.32 28.24
N VAL A 476 -9.43 18.07 28.56
CA VAL A 476 -8.95 16.88 27.83
C VAL A 476 -9.39 16.93 26.37
N LEU A 477 -10.65 17.31 26.10
CA LEU A 477 -11.17 17.48 24.74
C LEU A 477 -10.41 18.56 23.96
N LEU A 478 -10.22 19.74 24.54
CA LEU A 478 -9.49 20.84 23.90
C LEU A 478 -8.04 20.47 23.62
N CYS A 479 -7.32 19.87 24.58
CA CYS A 479 -5.95 19.40 24.37
C CYS A 479 -5.84 18.36 23.25
N ALA A 480 -6.79 17.42 23.19
CA ALA A 480 -6.84 16.41 22.12
C ALA A 480 -7.06 17.07 20.75
N HIS A 481 -8.02 17.99 20.63
CA HIS A 481 -8.30 18.69 19.38
C HIS A 481 -7.15 19.60 18.93
N ILE A 482 -6.51 20.32 19.85
CA ILE A 482 -5.30 21.12 19.54
C ILE A 482 -4.21 20.22 18.97
N LYS A 483 -3.98 19.06 19.59
CA LYS A 483 -2.99 18.08 19.11
C LYS A 483 -3.32 17.57 17.70
N TYR A 484 -4.58 17.25 17.39
CA TYR A 484 -4.99 16.81 16.05
C TYR A 484 -4.88 17.91 15.00
N ILE A 485 -5.27 19.14 15.34
CA ILE A 485 -5.13 20.30 14.44
C ILE A 485 -3.65 20.54 14.10
N VAL A 486 -2.77 20.54 15.11
CA VAL A 486 -1.34 20.75 14.91
C VAL A 486 -0.71 19.62 14.07
N ALA A 487 -1.14 18.37 14.28
CA ALA A 487 -0.67 17.24 13.49
C ALA A 487 -1.06 17.37 12.01
N ASP A 488 -2.32 17.66 11.71
CA ASP A 488 -2.81 17.81 10.33
C ASP A 488 -2.18 19.00 9.60
N ILE A 489 -1.93 20.11 10.31
CA ILE A 489 -1.22 21.27 9.75
C ILE A 489 0.23 20.90 9.43
N ARG A 490 0.90 20.17 10.33
CA ARG A 490 2.29 19.73 10.12
C ARG A 490 2.42 18.75 8.95
N GLU A 491 1.41 17.90 8.74
CA GLU A 491 1.36 16.93 7.64
C GLU A 491 0.84 17.53 6.32
N GLY A 492 0.41 18.79 6.31
CA GLY A 492 -0.10 19.49 5.12
C GLY A 492 -1.46 18.94 4.64
N SER A 493 -2.18 18.19 5.46
CA SER A 493 -3.45 17.56 5.11
C SER A 493 -4.63 18.49 5.39
N LEU A 494 -4.74 19.57 4.62
CA LEU A 494 -5.87 20.49 4.67
C LEU A 494 -6.89 20.14 3.57
N THR A 495 -8.17 20.21 3.92
CA THR A 495 -9.29 19.92 3.01
C THR A 495 -10.19 21.13 2.92
N HIS A 496 -10.69 21.46 1.72
CA HIS A 496 -11.57 22.62 1.54
C HIS A 496 -13.03 22.21 1.78
N LEU A 497 -13.66 22.79 2.80
CA LEU A 497 -15.10 22.70 3.05
C LEU A 497 -15.68 24.10 2.84
N LEU A 498 -16.61 24.26 1.88
CA LEU A 498 -17.21 25.56 1.54
C LEU A 498 -16.16 26.67 1.27
N GLY A 499 -15.03 26.32 0.65
CA GLY A 499 -13.94 27.26 0.34
C GLY A 499 -12.96 27.55 1.47
N LEU A 500 -13.27 27.19 2.72
CA LEU A 500 -12.38 27.36 3.86
C LEU A 500 -11.47 26.13 4.05
N PRO A 501 -10.17 26.31 4.33
CA PRO A 501 -9.27 25.20 4.65
C PRO A 501 -9.58 24.66 6.06
N CYS A 502 -10.05 23.41 6.12
CA CYS A 502 -10.33 22.68 7.36
C CYS A 502 -9.36 21.49 7.50
N PRO A 503 -8.88 21.19 8.72
CA PRO A 503 -8.11 19.98 9.01
C PRO A 503 -8.82 18.71 8.54
N ALA A 504 -8.07 17.78 7.94
CA ALA A 504 -8.62 16.55 7.38
C ALA A 504 -9.34 15.66 8.41
N TYR A 505 -8.93 15.69 9.69
CA TYR A 505 -9.56 14.89 10.75
C TYR A 505 -11.04 15.25 10.99
N LEU A 506 -11.47 16.47 10.64
CA LEU A 506 -12.86 16.92 10.78
C LEU A 506 -13.82 16.32 9.74
N LYS A 507 -13.31 15.60 8.73
CA LYS A 507 -14.17 14.80 7.84
C LYS A 507 -14.90 13.68 8.58
N ASN A 508 -14.37 13.22 9.71
CA ASN A 508 -15.05 12.24 10.54
C ASN A 508 -16.13 12.94 11.38
N LEU A 509 -17.40 12.55 11.17
CA LEU A 509 -18.54 13.10 11.89
C LEU A 509 -18.38 12.99 13.41
N ALA A 510 -17.78 11.91 13.91
CA ALA A 510 -17.52 11.74 15.34
C ALA A 510 -16.56 12.80 15.88
N SER A 511 -15.45 13.04 15.17
CA SER A 511 -14.48 14.08 15.54
C SER A 511 -15.08 15.49 15.45
N ALA A 512 -15.93 15.74 14.44
CA ALA A 512 -16.64 17.01 14.32
C ALA A 512 -17.66 17.20 15.47
N ALA A 513 -18.38 16.16 15.87
CA ALA A 513 -19.30 16.19 17.00
C ALA A 513 -18.56 16.38 18.34
N GLN A 514 -17.37 15.80 18.52
CA GLN A 514 -16.50 16.04 19.69
C GLN A 514 -16.00 17.48 19.73
N LEU A 515 -15.64 18.07 18.58
CA LEU A 515 -15.26 19.48 18.52
C LEU A 515 -16.45 20.38 18.85
N ALA A 516 -17.63 20.08 18.29
CA ALA A 516 -18.88 20.79 18.61
C ALA A 516 -19.22 20.68 20.11
N MET A 517 -18.97 19.54 20.74
CA MET A 517 -19.08 19.37 22.18
C MET A 517 -18.11 20.28 22.93
N GLY A 518 -16.82 20.28 22.58
CA GLY A 518 -15.82 21.13 23.21
C GLY A 518 -16.19 22.62 23.13
N ILE A 519 -16.66 23.07 21.96
CA ILE A 519 -17.16 24.44 21.75
C ILE A 519 -18.38 24.71 22.62
N ASN A 520 -19.33 23.78 22.69
CA ASN A 520 -20.51 23.91 23.54
C ASN A 520 -20.13 24.03 25.03
N LEU A 521 -19.20 23.20 25.52
CA LEU A 521 -18.70 23.28 26.90
C LEU A 521 -18.05 24.62 27.22
N VAL A 522 -17.33 25.23 26.26
CA VAL A 522 -16.77 26.59 26.42
C VAL A 522 -17.90 27.62 26.56
N PHE A 523 -18.93 27.56 25.70
CA PHE A 523 -20.10 28.44 25.83
C PHE A 523 -20.82 28.24 27.17
N MET A 524 -21.05 26.99 27.59
CA MET A 524 -21.62 26.69 28.90
C MET A 524 -20.78 27.27 30.04
N CYS A 525 -19.45 27.16 29.98
CA CYS A 525 -18.54 27.67 30.99
C CYS A 525 -18.59 29.21 31.10
N THR A 526 -18.66 29.92 29.97
CA THR A 526 -18.78 31.40 29.96
C THR A 526 -20.11 31.91 30.49
N GLN A 527 -21.18 31.13 30.34
CA GLN A 527 -22.53 31.47 30.78
C GLN A 527 -22.90 30.80 32.12
N GLU A 528 -21.92 30.27 32.84
CA GLU A 528 -22.14 29.46 34.05
C GLU A 528 -22.72 30.32 35.20
N PRO A 529 -23.94 30.02 35.70
CA PRO A 529 -24.61 30.83 36.72
C PRO A 529 -23.81 30.99 38.01
N ILE A 530 -23.03 29.97 38.41
CA ILE A 530 -22.22 30.01 39.63
C ILE A 530 -21.14 31.10 39.55
N PHE A 531 -20.53 31.31 38.38
CA PHE A 531 -19.51 32.35 38.18
C PHE A 531 -20.09 33.76 38.24
N HIS A 532 -21.30 33.94 37.71
CA HIS A 532 -21.99 35.24 37.77
C HIS A 532 -22.53 35.53 39.17
N CYS A 533 -22.89 34.51 39.97
CA CYS A 533 -23.39 34.70 41.33
C CYS A 533 -22.31 34.76 42.42
N LEU A 534 -21.03 34.55 42.09
CA LEU A 534 -19.92 34.53 43.05
C LEU A 534 -19.75 35.85 43.82
N GLY A 535 -20.04 37.00 43.19
CA GLY A 535 -19.96 38.32 43.82
C GLY A 535 -21.07 38.61 44.83
N ASN A 536 -22.19 37.88 44.75
CA ASN A 536 -23.40 38.11 45.55
C ASN A 536 -23.60 37.06 46.66
N MET A 537 -22.52 36.36 47.03
CA MET A 537 -22.52 35.24 47.98
C MET A 537 -23.11 35.56 49.36
N TYR A 538 -22.97 36.81 49.83
CA TYR A 538 -23.51 37.30 51.11
C TYR A 538 -24.79 38.15 50.95
N GLY A 539 -25.45 38.10 49.78
CA GLY A 539 -26.64 38.89 49.50
C GLY A 539 -27.87 38.44 50.31
N ASN A 540 -28.80 39.36 50.56
CA ASN A 540 -30.08 39.06 51.23
C ASN A 540 -31.17 38.71 50.21
N TYR A 541 -31.05 37.55 49.56
CA TYR A 541 -32.08 37.02 48.66
C TYR A 541 -32.35 35.54 48.95
N GLU A 542 -33.56 35.06 48.61
CA GLU A 542 -33.91 33.64 48.78
C GLU A 542 -32.96 32.77 47.94
N GLY A 543 -32.22 31.88 48.60
CA GLY A 543 -31.19 31.06 47.96
C GLY A 543 -29.78 31.63 47.99
N ALA A 544 -29.51 32.68 48.78
CA ALA A 544 -28.15 33.14 49.05
C ALA A 544 -27.28 32.07 49.74
N GLY A 545 -25.97 32.15 49.56
CA GLY A 545 -24.97 31.25 50.14
C GLY A 545 -23.98 30.67 49.13
N LEU A 546 -23.07 29.82 49.63
CA LEU A 546 -21.92 29.30 48.91
C LEU A 546 -22.34 28.53 47.64
N PHE A 547 -21.85 28.96 46.47
CA PHE A 547 -22.18 28.41 45.14
C PHE A 547 -23.67 28.44 44.74
N SER A 548 -24.38 29.52 45.08
CA SER A 548 -25.75 29.75 44.60
C SER A 548 -25.82 29.91 43.08
N THR A 549 -26.88 29.37 42.47
CA THR A 549 -27.20 29.51 41.04
C THR A 549 -28.28 30.55 40.75
N HIS A 550 -28.90 31.12 41.80
CA HIS A 550 -30.02 32.04 41.70
C HIS A 550 -29.58 33.41 42.21
N CYS A 551 -29.17 34.30 41.32
CA CYS A 551 -28.91 35.71 41.62
C CYS A 551 -29.51 36.58 40.51
N PRO A 552 -29.85 37.85 40.78
CA PRO A 552 -30.46 38.74 39.79
C PRO A 552 -29.59 38.91 38.52
N GLU A 553 -28.26 38.86 38.67
CA GLU A 553 -27.30 38.95 37.55
C GLU A 553 -27.29 37.69 36.67
N ALA A 554 -27.57 36.50 37.23
CA ALA A 554 -27.60 35.25 36.46
C ALA A 554 -28.96 35.00 35.75
N GLN A 555 -30.02 35.73 36.12
CA GLN A 555 -31.37 35.48 35.63
C GLN A 555 -31.52 35.67 34.11
N THR A 556 -30.73 36.58 33.52
CA THR A 556 -30.64 36.79 32.07
C THR A 556 -29.91 35.64 31.35
N ASN A 557 -28.90 35.06 31.98
CA ASN A 557 -28.02 34.04 31.38
C ASN A 557 -28.54 32.60 31.58
N ILE A 558 -29.43 32.35 32.55
CA ILE A 558 -29.99 31.01 32.85
C ILE A 558 -30.67 30.38 31.63
N ASN A 559 -31.40 31.16 30.83
CA ASN A 559 -32.07 30.64 29.63
C ASN A 559 -31.06 30.21 28.56
N VAL A 560 -30.02 31.02 28.34
CA VAL A 560 -28.95 30.73 27.38
C VAL A 560 -28.17 29.49 27.82
N TYR A 561 -27.77 29.44 29.10
CA TYR A 561 -27.12 28.26 29.68
C TYR A 561 -27.97 27.00 29.55
N SER A 562 -29.28 27.09 29.77
CA SER A 562 -30.20 25.95 29.67
C SER A 562 -30.27 25.39 28.24
N VAL A 563 -30.26 26.23 27.21
CA VAL A 563 -30.23 25.80 25.80
C VAL A 563 -28.91 25.07 25.49
N PHE A 564 -27.77 25.64 25.87
CA PHE A 564 -26.46 25.01 25.66
C PHE A 564 -26.31 23.70 26.46
N SER A 565 -26.84 23.66 27.68
CA SER A 565 -26.90 22.45 28.48
C SER A 565 -27.75 21.35 27.84
N GLN A 566 -28.91 21.68 27.28
CA GLN A 566 -29.75 20.72 26.55
C GLN A 566 -29.00 20.17 25.33
N LEU A 567 -28.37 21.04 24.54
CA LEU A 567 -27.54 20.64 23.41
C LEU A 567 -26.37 19.77 23.87
N GLY A 568 -25.77 20.09 25.02
CA GLY A 568 -24.68 19.33 25.64
C GLY A 568 -25.12 17.92 26.00
N VAL A 569 -26.28 17.77 26.64
CA VAL A 569 -26.83 16.44 26.96
C VAL A 569 -27.07 15.64 25.67
N LEU A 570 -27.68 16.25 24.66
CA LEU A 570 -27.96 15.59 23.39
C LEU A 570 -26.67 15.13 22.69
N LEU A 571 -25.66 15.99 22.60
CA LEU A 571 -24.37 15.67 21.97
C LEU A 571 -23.64 14.54 22.74
N HIS A 572 -23.73 14.48 24.07
CA HIS A 572 -23.11 13.42 24.87
C HIS A 572 -23.72 12.06 24.54
N TRP A 573 -25.05 12.00 24.45
CA TRP A 573 -25.76 10.78 24.05
C TRP A 573 -25.47 10.38 22.60
N LEU A 574 -25.36 11.35 21.67
CA LEU A 574 -24.98 11.07 20.29
C LEU A 574 -23.55 10.52 20.20
N LEU A 575 -22.61 11.06 20.97
CA LEU A 575 -21.24 10.56 21.01
C LEU A 575 -21.12 9.15 21.62
N LEU A 576 -22.08 8.72 22.45
CA LEU A 576 -22.12 7.33 22.92
C LEU A 576 -22.40 6.32 21.80
N VAL A 577 -22.92 6.74 20.64
CA VAL A 577 -23.09 5.88 19.46
C VAL A 577 -21.75 5.29 19.01
N ASP A 578 -20.62 5.96 19.24
CA ASP A 578 -19.29 5.41 18.97
C ASP A 578 -19.01 4.11 19.74
N CYS A 579 -19.67 3.86 20.86
CA CYS A 579 -19.52 2.61 21.60
C CYS A 579 -19.98 1.40 20.78
N CYS A 580 -20.81 1.63 19.75
CA CYS A 580 -21.27 0.58 18.84
C CYS A 580 -20.14 -0.06 18.05
N ILE A 581 -19.00 0.63 17.87
CA ILE A 581 -17.78 0.11 17.22
C ILE A 581 -17.27 -1.17 17.92
N PHE A 582 -17.52 -1.30 19.22
CA PHE A 582 -17.11 -2.46 20.00
C PHE A 582 -17.68 -3.77 19.44
N SER A 583 -18.93 -3.74 18.95
CA SER A 583 -19.60 -4.88 18.34
C SER A 583 -19.79 -4.64 16.85
N LEU A 584 -19.18 -5.47 16.01
CA LEU A 584 -19.36 -5.38 14.55
C LEU A 584 -20.82 -5.45 14.12
N ARG A 585 -21.65 -6.26 14.81
CA ARG A 585 -23.08 -6.38 14.50
C ARG A 585 -23.84 -5.09 14.78
N LEU A 586 -23.52 -4.46 15.91
CA LEU A 586 -24.15 -3.20 16.30
C LEU A 586 -23.69 -2.06 15.39
N SER A 587 -22.38 -1.96 15.15
CA SER A 587 -21.81 -0.99 14.22
C SER A 587 -22.40 -1.14 12.80
N SER A 588 -22.49 -2.35 12.26
CA SER A 588 -23.11 -2.55 10.94
C SER A 588 -24.58 -2.16 10.92
N TYR A 589 -25.32 -2.44 12.00
CA TYR A 589 -26.72 -2.03 12.12
C TYR A 589 -26.86 -0.50 12.10
N PHE A 590 -26.08 0.21 12.91
CA PHE A 590 -26.10 1.68 12.93
C PHE A 590 -25.70 2.30 11.58
N LEU A 591 -24.67 1.76 10.92
CA LEU A 591 -24.29 2.21 9.58
C LEU A 591 -25.44 2.01 8.58
N THR A 592 -26.11 0.86 8.64
CA THR A 592 -27.29 0.62 7.80
C THR A 592 -28.42 1.61 8.12
N CYS A 593 -28.68 1.92 9.40
CA CYS A 593 -29.68 2.93 9.78
C CYS A 593 -29.36 4.30 9.18
N PHE A 594 -28.10 4.75 9.24
CA PHE A 594 -27.68 6.03 8.65
C PHE A 594 -27.78 6.03 7.12
N TYR A 595 -27.44 4.92 6.47
CA TYR A 595 -27.58 4.82 5.01
C TYR A 595 -29.05 4.89 4.59
N VAL A 596 -29.91 4.13 5.28
CA VAL A 596 -31.35 4.06 5.03
C VAL A 596 -32.06 5.37 5.41
N LEU A 597 -31.46 6.22 6.25
CA LEU A 597 -32.00 7.53 6.62
C LEU A 597 -32.26 8.42 5.39
N VAL A 598 -31.45 8.28 4.34
CA VAL A 598 -31.64 9.01 3.08
C VAL A 598 -32.94 8.59 2.40
N GLU A 599 -33.24 7.29 2.33
CA GLU A 599 -34.52 6.77 1.82
C GLU A 599 -35.70 7.28 2.66
N LEU A 600 -35.53 7.29 3.98
CA LEU A 600 -36.53 7.85 4.90
C LEU A 600 -36.75 9.35 4.64
N LEU A 601 -35.71 10.12 4.35
CA LEU A 601 -35.83 11.54 4.05
C LEU A 601 -36.61 11.78 2.75
N HIS A 602 -36.34 11.02 1.69
CA HIS A 602 -37.12 11.08 0.45
C HIS A 602 -38.61 10.78 0.70
N PHE A 603 -38.88 9.75 1.51
CA PHE A 603 -40.23 9.43 1.94
C PHE A 603 -40.87 10.57 2.75
N LEU A 604 -40.17 11.15 3.72
CA LEU A 604 -40.68 12.24 4.54
C LEU A 604 -41.00 13.49 3.69
N CYS A 605 -40.20 13.77 2.66
CA CYS A 605 -40.48 14.84 1.70
C CYS A 605 -41.78 14.56 0.91
N ALA A 606 -41.97 13.33 0.42
CA ALA A 606 -43.20 12.95 -0.28
C ALA A 606 -44.43 12.97 0.65
N LEU A 607 -44.27 12.50 1.90
CA LEU A 607 -45.30 12.55 2.92
C LEU A 607 -45.68 14.00 3.26
N LEU A 608 -44.68 14.87 3.47
CA LEU A 608 -44.91 16.29 3.76
C LEU A 608 -45.63 16.97 2.60
N PHE A 609 -45.25 16.68 1.35
CA PHE A 609 -45.95 17.18 0.17
C PHE A 609 -47.42 16.75 0.15
N LEU A 610 -47.72 15.47 0.38
CA LEU A 610 -49.10 14.97 0.43
C LEU A 610 -49.88 15.58 1.60
N VAL A 611 -49.29 15.65 2.80
CA VAL A 611 -49.91 16.28 3.97
C VAL A 611 -50.25 17.75 3.69
N LEU A 612 -49.33 18.51 3.08
CA LEU A 612 -49.56 19.91 2.71
C LEU A 612 -50.64 20.03 1.63
N MET A 613 -50.59 19.21 0.58
CA MET A 613 -51.57 19.20 -0.50
C MET A 613 -52.99 18.94 0.03
N PHE A 614 -53.17 17.92 0.86
CA PHE A 614 -54.47 17.62 1.47
C PHE A 614 -54.87 18.66 2.52
N ALA A 615 -53.94 19.23 3.30
CA ALA A 615 -54.24 20.31 4.23
C ALA A 615 -54.78 21.55 3.50
N CYS A 616 -54.14 21.95 2.39
CA CYS A 616 -54.59 23.06 1.54
C CYS A 616 -55.96 22.77 0.92
N SER A 617 -56.18 21.55 0.41
CA SER A 617 -57.46 21.14 -0.17
C SER A 617 -58.60 21.13 0.85
N ILE A 618 -58.36 20.61 2.07
CA ILE A 618 -59.35 20.56 3.15
C ILE A 618 -59.67 21.97 3.68
N THR A 619 -58.65 22.85 3.79
CA THR A 619 -58.85 24.24 4.26
C THR A 619 -59.65 25.06 3.23
N ALA A 620 -59.55 24.74 1.94
CA ALA A 620 -60.35 25.38 0.89
C ALA A 620 -61.83 24.98 0.93
N LEU A 621 -62.17 23.90 1.62
CA LEU A 621 -63.54 23.44 1.82
C LEU A 621 -64.10 24.19 3.04
N ASP A 622 -65.18 24.95 2.87
CA ASP A 622 -65.76 25.80 3.91
C ASP A 622 -66.27 24.96 5.10
N ASN A 623 -65.38 24.72 6.05
CA ASN A 623 -65.56 23.82 7.19
C ASN A 623 -65.37 24.61 8.49
N PHE A 624 -66.35 24.58 9.39
CA PHE A 624 -66.29 25.30 10.68
C PHE A 624 -65.49 24.56 11.79
N LYS A 625 -64.81 23.46 11.46
CA LYS A 625 -64.11 22.62 12.45
C LYS A 625 -62.73 23.19 12.80
N ALA A 626 -62.47 23.39 14.10
CA ALA A 626 -61.24 24.00 14.61
C ALA A 626 -59.96 23.26 14.17
N ASP A 627 -60.02 21.94 14.03
CA ASP A 627 -58.88 21.08 13.69
C ASP A 627 -58.37 21.28 12.23
N PHE A 628 -59.19 21.88 11.35
CA PHE A 628 -58.90 22.09 9.92
C PHE A 628 -59.06 23.55 9.47
N ARG A 629 -59.19 24.49 10.41
CA ARG A 629 -59.48 25.91 10.13
C ARG A 629 -58.35 26.65 9.41
N SER A 630 -57.11 26.20 9.57
CA SER A 630 -55.92 26.81 8.96
C SER A 630 -54.98 25.74 8.43
N ILE A 631 -54.14 26.08 7.45
CA ILE A 631 -53.17 25.14 6.88
C ILE A 631 -52.26 24.53 7.96
N PRO A 632 -51.68 25.29 8.92
CA PRO A 632 -50.87 24.70 9.99
C PRO A 632 -51.66 23.75 10.90
N ALA A 633 -52.93 24.07 11.20
CA ALA A 633 -53.80 23.20 11.98
C ALA A 633 -54.11 21.90 11.21
N GLY A 634 -54.44 22.02 9.93
CA GLY A 634 -54.68 20.88 9.03
C GLY A 634 -53.46 19.98 8.89
N VAL A 635 -52.26 20.53 8.69
CA VAL A 635 -50.99 19.78 8.65
C VAL A 635 -50.76 19.02 9.96
N ARG A 636 -50.95 19.68 11.11
CA ARG A 636 -50.79 19.05 12.42
C ARG A 636 -51.80 17.92 12.64
N THR A 637 -53.05 18.13 12.23
CA THR A 637 -54.12 17.13 12.35
C THR A 637 -53.88 15.95 11.43
N LEU A 638 -53.58 16.17 10.15
CA LEU A 638 -53.26 15.11 9.18
C LEU A 638 -52.00 14.34 9.59
N THR A 639 -50.97 15.01 10.13
CA THR A 639 -49.78 14.32 10.67
C THR A 639 -50.14 13.43 11.85
N LYS A 640 -51.01 13.88 12.76
CA LYS A 640 -51.51 13.02 13.85
C LYS A 640 -52.28 11.82 13.32
N ILE A 641 -53.08 12.00 12.27
CA ILE A 641 -53.80 10.91 11.60
C ILE A 641 -52.81 9.91 10.98
N THR A 642 -51.78 10.38 10.27
CA THR A 642 -50.73 9.53 9.70
C THR A 642 -50.00 8.71 10.76
N LEU A 643 -49.74 9.29 11.94
CA LEU A 643 -49.07 8.62 13.06
C LEU A 643 -50.02 7.79 13.95
N GLY A 644 -51.32 7.76 13.65
CA GLY A 644 -52.32 7.06 14.48
C GLY A 644 -52.57 7.71 15.86
N MET A 645 -52.19 8.98 16.03
CA MET A 645 -52.33 9.74 17.29
C MET A 645 -53.60 10.59 17.33
N TYR A 646 -54.49 10.50 16.34
CA TYR A 646 -55.72 11.28 16.31
C TYR A 646 -56.84 10.60 17.13
N PRO A 647 -57.51 11.30 18.07
CA PRO A 647 -58.50 10.68 18.96
C PRO A 647 -59.71 10.10 18.21
N SER A 648 -60.17 8.92 18.62
CA SER A 648 -61.32 8.23 18.03
C SER A 648 -62.64 9.00 18.17
N GLU A 649 -62.83 9.73 19.28
CA GLU A 649 -64.03 10.55 19.53
C GLU A 649 -64.20 11.64 18.47
N LYS A 650 -63.08 12.24 18.03
CA LYS A 650 -63.09 13.27 17.00
C LYS A 650 -63.42 12.75 15.60
N PHE A 651 -63.14 11.47 15.32
CA PHE A 651 -63.59 10.81 14.10
C PHE A 651 -65.12 10.67 14.03
N ILE A 652 -65.79 10.51 15.18
CA ILE A 652 -67.26 10.43 15.25
C ILE A 652 -67.87 11.80 14.92
N GLU A 653 -67.28 12.89 15.42
CA GLU A 653 -67.72 14.26 15.12
C GLU A 653 -67.57 14.66 13.64
N LEU A 654 -66.70 13.97 12.90
CA LEU A 654 -66.47 14.16 11.46
C LEU A 654 -67.56 13.53 10.60
N HIS A 655 -68.40 12.63 11.15
CA HIS A 655 -69.51 12.00 10.43
C HIS A 655 -70.58 13.01 9.98
N ASN A 656 -70.69 14.13 10.70
CA ASN A 656 -71.61 15.23 10.39
C ASN A 656 -71.19 16.05 9.14
N SER A 657 -70.06 15.74 8.49
CA SER A 657 -69.55 16.44 7.32
C SER A 657 -69.06 15.45 6.25
N PRO A 658 -69.95 14.92 5.41
CA PRO A 658 -69.64 13.79 4.52
C PRO A 658 -68.54 14.11 3.48
N ARG A 659 -68.43 15.38 3.04
CA ARG A 659 -67.40 15.83 2.10
C ARG A 659 -66.00 15.80 2.71
N LEU A 660 -65.87 16.26 3.95
CA LEU A 660 -64.62 16.24 4.71
C LEU A 660 -64.22 14.80 5.04
N LEU A 661 -65.19 13.97 5.44
CA LEU A 661 -64.96 12.55 5.70
C LEU A 661 -64.47 11.81 4.43
N GLY A 662 -65.07 12.08 3.27
CA GLY A 662 -64.62 11.50 1.99
C GLY A 662 -63.18 11.84 1.65
N LEU A 663 -62.76 13.11 1.78
CA LEU A 663 -61.37 13.53 1.55
C LEU A 663 -60.40 12.89 2.56
N LEU A 664 -60.80 12.76 3.82
CA LEU A 664 -60.00 12.09 4.84
C LEU A 664 -59.85 10.59 4.59
N ILE A 665 -60.89 9.90 4.11
CA ILE A 665 -60.80 8.50 3.71
C ILE A 665 -59.79 8.33 2.56
N VAL A 666 -59.87 9.18 1.53
CA VAL A 666 -58.91 9.16 0.41
C VAL A 666 -57.49 9.39 0.92
N PHE A 667 -57.29 10.37 1.81
CA PHE A 667 -55.99 10.60 2.44
C PHE A 667 -55.48 9.38 3.21
N ILE A 668 -56.31 8.74 4.04
CA ILE A 668 -55.94 7.55 4.82
C ILE A 668 -55.57 6.40 3.90
N VAL A 669 -56.33 6.16 2.83
CA VAL A 669 -56.02 5.09 1.86
C VAL A 669 -54.68 5.35 1.18
N ILE A 670 -54.43 6.56 0.70
CA ILE A 670 -53.21 6.90 -0.04
C ILE A 670 -51.99 6.94 0.90
N VAL A 671 -52.10 7.60 2.05
CA VAL A 671 -50.96 7.88 2.92
C VAL A 671 -50.71 6.77 3.94
N VAL A 672 -51.76 6.31 4.63
CA VAL A 672 -51.61 5.33 5.71
C VAL A 672 -51.57 3.91 5.15
N ILE A 673 -52.51 3.54 4.28
CA ILE A 673 -52.58 2.16 3.76
C ILE A 673 -51.52 1.93 2.67
N PHE A 674 -51.41 2.83 1.70
CA PHE A 674 -50.47 2.62 0.60
C PHE A 674 -49.04 3.08 0.94
N LEU A 675 -48.85 4.36 1.27
CA LEU A 675 -47.51 4.95 1.38
C LEU A 675 -46.69 4.37 2.56
N LEU A 676 -47.26 4.22 3.77
CA LEU A 676 -46.53 3.66 4.91
C LEU A 676 -46.16 2.17 4.70
N ASN A 677 -47.04 1.38 4.10
CA ASN A 677 -46.74 -0.01 3.79
C ASN A 677 -45.66 -0.12 2.70
N LEU A 678 -45.70 0.76 1.70
CA LEU A 678 -44.66 0.87 0.69
C LEU A 678 -43.30 1.24 1.31
N LEU A 679 -43.28 2.17 2.26
CA LEU A 679 -42.06 2.52 3.01
C LEU A 679 -41.47 1.29 3.71
N ILE A 680 -42.29 0.52 4.45
CA ILE A 680 -41.80 -0.68 5.15
C ILE A 680 -41.19 -1.68 4.15
N ALA A 681 -41.84 -1.90 3.01
CA ALA A 681 -41.33 -2.78 1.97
C ALA A 681 -40.01 -2.27 1.37
N GLN A 682 -39.90 -0.98 1.08
CA GLN A 682 -38.69 -0.34 0.55
C GLN A 682 -37.54 -0.39 1.56
N LEU A 683 -37.80 -0.10 2.84
CA LEU A 683 -36.79 -0.18 3.91
C LEU A 683 -36.29 -1.62 4.08
N ALA A 684 -37.18 -2.63 4.04
CA ALA A 684 -36.80 -4.03 4.13
C ALA A 684 -35.95 -4.49 2.93
N GLY A 685 -36.31 -4.05 1.73
CA GLY A 685 -35.54 -4.31 0.50
C GLY A 685 -34.15 -3.65 0.55
N ALA A 686 -34.08 -2.37 0.89
CA ALA A 686 -32.83 -1.62 1.01
C ALA A 686 -31.90 -2.24 2.07
N TYR A 687 -32.46 -2.62 3.24
CA TYR A 687 -31.71 -3.27 4.30
C TYR A 687 -31.03 -4.57 3.81
N ARG A 688 -31.76 -5.45 3.12
CA ARG A 688 -31.21 -6.73 2.62
C ARG A 688 -30.07 -6.54 1.63
N ASN A 689 -30.20 -5.57 0.73
CA ASN A 689 -29.18 -5.30 -0.30
C ASN A 689 -27.90 -4.70 0.29
N VAL A 690 -28.05 -3.84 1.30
CA VAL A 690 -26.95 -3.00 1.79
C VAL A 690 -26.24 -3.60 3.00
N TYR A 691 -26.91 -4.45 3.78
CA TYR A 691 -26.36 -5.01 5.03
C TYR A 691 -25.01 -5.71 4.85
N GLY A 692 -24.84 -6.47 3.77
CA GLY A 692 -23.58 -7.15 3.48
C GLY A 692 -22.40 -6.20 3.31
N ASP A 693 -22.61 -5.07 2.63
CA ASP A 693 -21.57 -4.07 2.41
C ASP A 693 -21.34 -3.22 3.67
N MET A 694 -22.38 -2.93 4.45
CA MET A 694 -22.28 -2.22 5.73
C MET A 694 -21.48 -3.00 6.78
N MET A 695 -21.57 -4.33 6.78
CA MET A 695 -20.65 -5.15 7.57
C MET A 695 -19.18 -4.95 7.15
N GLY A 696 -18.91 -4.80 5.85
CA GLY A 696 -17.59 -4.49 5.33
C GLY A 696 -17.10 -3.11 5.77
N PHE A 697 -17.95 -2.08 5.67
CA PHE A 697 -17.63 -0.72 6.14
C PHE A 697 -17.44 -0.63 7.66
N ALA A 698 -18.25 -1.33 8.45
CA ALA A 698 -18.08 -1.42 9.90
C ALA A 698 -16.72 -2.03 10.26
N ARG A 699 -16.29 -3.07 9.54
CA ARG A 699 -14.94 -3.63 9.68
C ARG A 699 -13.87 -2.64 9.27
N LEU A 700 -14.03 -1.97 8.13
CA LEU A 700 -13.08 -0.96 7.64
C LEU A 700 -12.83 0.13 8.68
N PHE A 701 -13.91 0.68 9.25
CA PHE A 701 -13.85 1.72 10.26
C PHE A 701 -13.16 1.24 11.54
N ARG A 702 -13.55 0.07 12.06
CA ARG A 702 -12.91 -0.53 13.24
C ARG A 702 -11.43 -0.88 12.98
N SER A 703 -11.10 -1.32 11.78
CA SER A 703 -9.72 -1.63 11.38
C SER A 703 -8.84 -0.37 11.38
N GLY A 704 -9.36 0.77 10.93
CA GLY A 704 -8.66 2.06 11.04
C GLY A 704 -8.28 2.39 12.48
N ILE A 705 -9.23 2.25 13.41
CA ILE A 705 -9.02 2.45 14.85
C ILE A 705 -8.05 1.39 15.42
N THR A 706 -8.13 0.15 14.95
CA THR A 706 -7.25 -0.93 15.41
C THR A 706 -5.80 -0.62 15.05
N VAL A 707 -5.53 -0.18 13.82
CA VAL A 707 -4.16 0.15 13.37
C VAL A 707 -3.60 1.35 14.14
N SER A 708 -4.39 2.40 14.35
CA SER A 708 -3.93 3.57 15.12
C SER A 708 -3.69 3.22 16.60
N THR A 709 -4.54 2.39 17.19
CA THR A 709 -4.39 1.91 18.57
C THR A 709 -3.14 1.04 18.71
N VAL A 710 -2.95 0.05 17.83
CA VAL A 710 -1.80 -0.86 17.87
C VAL A 710 -0.48 -0.10 17.67
N ARG A 711 -0.46 0.93 16.81
CA ARG A 711 0.72 1.81 16.65
C ARG A 711 1.09 2.56 17.94
N ALA A 712 0.11 2.88 18.79
CA ALA A 712 0.35 3.55 20.07
C ALA A 712 0.74 2.59 21.21
N ILE A 713 0.74 1.27 20.98
CA ILE A 713 1.06 0.28 22.01
C ILE A 713 2.56 0.30 22.34
N ARG A 714 2.85 0.11 23.63
CA ARG A 714 4.22 0.00 24.12
C ARG A 714 4.97 -1.17 23.47
N PRO A 715 6.25 -1.00 23.05
CA PRO A 715 7.03 -2.06 22.40
C PRO A 715 7.15 -3.37 23.20
N LYS A 716 7.19 -3.30 24.54
CA LYS A 716 7.21 -4.48 25.42
C LYS A 716 5.95 -5.35 25.29
N ARG A 717 4.78 -4.73 25.16
CA ARG A 717 3.51 -5.46 24.98
C ARG A 717 3.41 -6.05 23.57
N TRP A 718 3.92 -5.34 22.57
CA TRP A 718 4.01 -5.82 21.19
C TRP A 718 4.90 -7.07 21.06
N THR A 719 6.10 -7.03 21.62
CA THR A 719 7.04 -8.18 21.60
C THR A 719 6.48 -9.39 22.35
N ALA A 720 5.84 -9.19 23.50
CA ALA A 720 5.14 -10.27 24.21
C ALA A 720 4.00 -10.88 23.37
N PHE A 721 3.24 -10.03 22.66
CA PHE A 721 2.21 -10.48 21.73
C PHE A 721 2.78 -11.31 20.58
N LEU A 722 3.83 -10.85 19.91
CA LEU A 722 4.48 -11.61 18.82
C LEU A 722 5.01 -12.96 19.32
N LYS A 723 5.63 -13.00 20.50
CA LYS A 723 6.08 -14.26 21.13
C LYS A 723 4.92 -15.22 21.38
N SER A 724 3.73 -14.71 21.72
CA SER A 724 2.53 -15.53 21.93
C SER A 724 1.98 -16.18 20.65
N LEU A 725 2.31 -15.64 19.47
CA LEU A 725 1.83 -16.14 18.17
C LEU A 725 2.68 -17.30 17.63
N ARG A 726 3.91 -17.46 18.13
CA ARG A 726 4.80 -18.59 17.79
C ARG A 726 5.00 -18.81 16.28
N PHE A 727 5.20 -17.72 15.52
CA PHE A 727 5.37 -17.80 14.06
C PHE A 727 6.56 -18.63 13.58
N GLN A 728 7.50 -18.96 14.47
CA GLN A 728 8.65 -19.80 14.19
C GLN A 728 8.32 -21.29 14.24
N GLU A 729 7.25 -21.69 14.92
CA GLU A 729 6.83 -23.08 15.02
C GLU A 729 6.14 -23.53 13.72
N ARG A 730 6.46 -24.75 13.27
CA ARG A 730 5.79 -25.37 12.12
C ARG A 730 4.39 -25.80 12.51
N ILE A 731 3.44 -25.62 11.60
CA ILE A 731 2.03 -25.90 11.84
C ILE A 731 1.63 -27.13 11.05
N GLU A 732 0.99 -28.07 11.72
CA GLU A 732 0.51 -29.30 11.09
C GLU A 732 -0.60 -29.04 10.07
N PHE A 733 -0.61 -29.79 8.97
CA PHE A 733 -1.76 -29.86 8.07
C PHE A 733 -2.79 -30.86 8.60
N ASN A 734 -2.32 -32.07 8.90
CA ASN A 734 -3.07 -33.15 9.52
C ASN A 734 -2.26 -33.77 10.66
N GLU A 735 -2.87 -34.65 11.45
CA GLU A 735 -2.19 -35.35 12.55
C GLU A 735 -0.96 -36.11 12.03
N GLY A 736 0.22 -35.77 12.55
CA GLY A 736 1.50 -36.35 12.14
C GLY A 736 2.13 -35.75 10.88
N ASP A 737 1.46 -34.79 10.22
CA ASP A 737 1.93 -34.12 9.00
C ASP A 737 2.41 -32.70 9.32
N VAL A 738 3.70 -32.58 9.66
CA VAL A 738 4.33 -31.31 10.05
C VAL A 738 4.48 -30.40 8.83
N GLY A 739 3.64 -29.37 8.77
CA GLY A 739 3.64 -28.40 7.67
C GLY A 739 4.66 -27.28 7.87
N ILE A 740 4.25 -26.06 7.51
CA ILE A 740 5.14 -24.89 7.37
C ILE A 740 4.92 -23.92 8.55
N ALA A 741 5.96 -23.15 8.88
CA ALA A 741 5.89 -22.08 9.88
C ALA A 741 5.23 -20.80 9.34
N GLY A 742 5.09 -19.78 10.18
CA GLY A 742 4.61 -18.44 9.79
C GLY A 742 3.10 -18.27 9.73
N GLY A 743 2.33 -19.27 10.20
CA GLY A 743 0.88 -19.19 10.26
C GLY A 743 0.29 -19.21 11.67
N ILE A 744 -1.04 -19.29 11.74
CA ILE A 744 -1.81 -19.57 12.95
C ILE A 744 -2.88 -20.59 12.59
N GLN A 745 -3.00 -21.66 13.37
CA GLN A 745 -4.03 -22.69 13.18
C GLN A 745 -5.27 -22.39 14.01
N VAL A 746 -6.44 -22.58 13.39
CA VAL A 746 -7.76 -22.41 14.03
C VAL A 746 -8.68 -23.54 13.57
N LEU A 747 -9.66 -23.89 14.40
CA LEU A 747 -10.76 -24.78 14.03
C LEU A 747 -11.96 -23.95 13.52
N GLU A 748 -12.43 -24.25 12.32
CA GLU A 748 -13.61 -23.63 11.72
C GLU A 748 -14.74 -24.63 11.52
N LEU A 749 -16.00 -24.19 11.63
CA LEU A 749 -17.14 -25.01 11.22
C LEU A 749 -17.07 -25.30 9.72
N ALA A 750 -17.23 -26.57 9.35
CA ALA A 750 -17.16 -27.00 7.95
C ALA A 750 -18.23 -26.34 7.06
N THR A 751 -19.38 -25.99 7.63
CA THR A 751 -20.52 -25.36 6.93
C THR A 751 -20.29 -23.89 6.57
N LEU A 752 -19.35 -23.19 7.21
CA LEU A 752 -19.14 -21.75 7.01
C LEU A 752 -18.57 -21.40 5.62
N ASN A 753 -17.70 -22.25 5.07
CA ASN A 753 -17.22 -22.10 3.69
C ASN A 753 -17.03 -23.50 3.09
N PRO A 754 -17.98 -24.02 2.29
CA PRO A 754 -17.84 -25.33 1.69
C PRO A 754 -16.64 -25.33 0.75
N THR A 755 -15.69 -26.23 0.98
CA THR A 755 -14.69 -26.57 -0.04
C THR A 755 -15.39 -27.46 -1.05
N THR A 756 -15.38 -27.09 -2.33
CA THR A 756 -15.87 -27.97 -3.40
C THR A 756 -15.19 -29.33 -3.25
N GLU A 757 -16.02 -30.38 -3.20
CA GLU A 757 -15.57 -31.78 -3.25
C GLU A 757 -14.65 -32.04 -4.45
#